data_AF-A0A0W8FBH6-F1
#
_entry.id   AF-A0A0W8FBH6-F1
#
_cell.length_a   1.000
_cell.length_b   1.000
_cell.length_c   1.000
_cell.angle_alpha   90.00
_cell.angle_beta   90.00
_cell.angle_gamma   90.00
#
_symmetry.space_group_name_H-M   'P 1'
#
loop_
_entity.id
_entity.type
_entity.pdbx_description
1 polymer ?
#
loop_
_entity_poly.entity_id
_entity_poly.type
_entity_poly.pdbx_seq_one_letter_code
_entity_poly.pdbx_strand_id
1 'polypeptide(L)'
;MLLQRSNEIDIVKTDQEGAPLRRSTMECPDRERQDLVRPALKRLVPKRPVLEGFILERSALERMALDRSLDHRIRYRAVRALGQLKDPLSEEVLIRALDDDYPIVRHMAVSALAGMGTDSAASKLEEMLGSKSNCLKSMAARALIEIAGVPDSRLENLELLFKLLSSGDERVERAILQIGDEAIPFLLSRLDLGSTIVRQHAALVLALRIRRAIDHLPPGWDPFPWLASHDIAPQSISDLYRFDIIREGALAYQVVNTGFDGISSALCQGSEIHFARRRSAEIDREIEYHGYNLTEFFDKAGIIDINLNDIIRQYKAGQPHRMGRTLIAPINRGFLALKMCVNPGDESRLLHEICMQEYLKKLPGLQGLSVESTLPCPLKGIYRIREIPRHLREGIYAAEPHAIGYIAGREYFAYVNEPQHSIQVMRRSLLVCARDLARLTGMGLIHASLMPLYHRRGDGSEEDDGYCWQRKVAGRLEKWLESCLYPNLRLSGLADYEHLEVHQDIQPQRLQSHIGRHLFSLSLLLASYLKNSGQLEENTLKSILEECFIQYYSTLARDPPGLDEAVDWDLLAGQMVEEMGSNKYSDGDSDSQHLGRPRGPFPIPALIRAIHIISAFLVIQMQAGSHSLICHRGIDRSPPPSQSRSTSGSTPSTLADRGSGPQTPQTSPAAPWSPGPHGAQSGRHPALLPLGQRR
;
A
#
# COMPACT_ATOMS: atom_id res chain seq x y z
N MET A 1 2.83 14.59 -32.61
CA MET A 1 3.47 15.73 -31.92
C MET A 1 3.26 15.49 -30.42
N LEU A 2 3.98 14.56 -29.78
CA LEU A 2 5.44 14.58 -29.50
C LEU A 2 5.85 15.93 -28.88
N LEU A 3 5.91 16.04 -27.55
CA LEU A 3 6.96 15.56 -26.62
C LEU A 3 8.08 16.60 -26.45
N GLN A 4 8.09 17.27 -25.28
CA GLN A 4 9.27 17.46 -24.42
C GLN A 4 8.92 18.34 -23.20
N ARG A 5 8.67 17.68 -22.06
CA ARG A 5 8.74 18.24 -20.70
C ARG A 5 9.10 17.11 -19.73
N SER A 6 10.37 17.02 -19.32
CA SER A 6 10.79 16.17 -18.20
C SER A 6 12.22 16.50 -17.74
N ASN A 7 12.44 16.31 -16.45
CA ASN A 7 13.73 16.15 -15.76
C ASN A 7 14.61 17.38 -15.49
N GLU A 8 14.12 18.28 -14.62
CA GLU A 8 14.96 18.75 -13.51
C GLU A 8 14.66 17.84 -12.31
N ILE A 9 15.71 17.31 -11.67
CA ILE A 9 15.61 16.44 -10.49
C ILE A 9 16.04 17.24 -9.27
N ASP A 10 15.17 17.32 -8.26
CA ASP A 10 15.47 17.97 -6.97
C ASP A 10 16.68 17.33 -6.28
N ILE A 11 17.69 18.16 -6.00
CA ILE A 11 18.79 17.79 -5.11
C ILE A 11 18.38 18.14 -3.68
N VAL A 12 18.35 17.10 -2.84
CA VAL A 12 18.14 17.09 -1.39
C VAL A 12 18.63 18.38 -0.70
N LYS A 13 17.70 19.07 -0.03
CA LYS A 13 18.01 20.06 1.02
C LYS A 13 18.46 19.31 2.28
N THR A 14 19.64 19.64 2.81
CA THR A 14 20.00 19.37 4.22
C THR A 14 20.43 20.66 4.90
N ASP A 15 19.71 20.97 5.98
CA ASP A 15 20.03 21.78 7.15
C ASP A 15 20.38 23.27 6.98
N GLN A 16 19.51 24.15 7.51
CA GLN A 16 19.85 25.08 8.60
C GLN A 16 18.58 25.56 9.37
N GLU A 17 18.37 25.00 10.56
CA GLU A 17 17.76 25.62 11.75
C GLU A 17 18.69 25.23 12.93
N GLY A 18 19.03 26.02 13.95
CA GLY A 18 18.79 27.43 14.27
C GLY A 18 19.48 27.78 15.61
N ALA A 19 19.43 29.06 16.03
CA ALA A 19 19.86 29.59 17.34
C ALA A 19 21.40 29.68 17.66
N PRO A 20 21.82 30.57 18.59
CA PRO A 20 23.16 31.18 18.55
C PRO A 20 24.17 30.62 19.56
N LEU A 21 25.38 30.32 19.09
CA LEU A 21 26.56 30.15 19.96
C LEU A 21 27.18 31.51 20.32
N ARG A 22 27.57 31.65 21.59
CA ARG A 22 28.07 32.90 22.18
C ARG A 22 29.38 33.36 21.52
N ARG A 23 29.56 34.69 21.44
CA ARG A 23 30.84 35.31 21.08
C ARG A 23 31.94 34.86 22.04
N SER A 24 32.99 34.23 21.50
CA SER A 24 34.35 34.36 22.04
C SER A 24 35.20 35.07 20.99
N THR A 25 35.84 36.16 21.39
CA THR A 25 36.70 36.99 20.55
C THR A 25 38.07 36.35 20.38
N MET A 26 38.44 35.99 19.16
CA MET A 26 39.83 36.13 18.70
C MET A 26 39.81 36.79 17.33
N GLU A 27 40.55 37.89 17.23
CA GLU A 27 40.68 38.68 16.02
C GLU A 27 41.64 38.00 15.05
N CYS A 28 41.31 38.03 13.76
CA CYS A 28 42.26 37.78 12.69
C CYS A 28 42.10 38.92 11.67
N PRO A 29 43.16 39.68 11.35
CA PRO A 29 43.05 40.87 10.52
C PRO A 29 43.07 40.50 9.03
N ASP A 30 41.99 40.83 8.31
CA ASP A 30 42.01 41.25 6.89
C ASP A 30 40.59 41.58 6.44
N ARG A 31 40.08 42.74 6.86
CA ARG A 31 38.70 43.18 6.57
C ARG A 31 38.50 43.79 5.18
N GLU A 32 39.58 44.12 4.46
CA GLU A 32 39.49 44.89 3.20
C GLU A 32 39.14 44.05 1.95
N ARG A 33 39.05 42.71 2.04
CA ARG A 33 38.66 41.85 0.90
C ARG A 33 37.19 41.43 0.84
N GLN A 34 36.35 41.80 1.82
CA GLN A 34 34.97 41.30 1.90
C GLN A 34 33.88 42.23 1.32
N ASP A 35 34.14 43.53 1.16
CA ASP A 35 33.08 44.49 0.79
C ASP A 35 32.77 44.59 -0.72
N LEU A 36 33.54 43.93 -1.59
CA LEU A 36 33.32 43.94 -3.05
C LEU A 36 32.30 42.91 -3.58
N VAL A 37 31.88 41.92 -2.78
CA VAL A 37 31.13 40.76 -3.28
C VAL A 37 29.60 40.87 -3.09
N ARG A 38 29.12 41.75 -2.21
CA ARG A 38 27.69 41.82 -1.83
C ARG A 38 26.72 42.36 -2.89
N PRO A 39 27.06 43.28 -3.82
CA PRO A 39 26.11 43.77 -4.82
C PRO A 39 25.80 42.78 -5.95
N ALA A 40 26.72 41.88 -6.30
CA ALA A 40 26.66 41.08 -7.52
C ALA A 40 25.63 39.92 -7.49
N LEU A 41 25.22 39.46 -6.31
CA LEU A 41 24.44 38.22 -6.15
C LEU A 41 22.91 38.35 -6.39
N LYS A 42 22.38 39.56 -6.66
CA LYS A 42 20.93 39.79 -6.81
C LYS A 42 20.39 39.85 -8.25
N ARG A 43 21.20 39.60 -9.29
CA ARG A 43 20.77 39.69 -10.71
C ARG A 43 21.30 38.55 -11.60
N LEU A 44 20.91 37.30 -11.35
CA LEU A 44 21.30 36.16 -12.20
C LEU A 44 20.18 35.14 -12.50
N VAL A 45 19.23 35.57 -13.33
CA VAL A 45 18.50 34.76 -14.34
C VAL A 45 18.35 35.72 -15.54
N PRO A 46 18.77 35.42 -16.79
CA PRO A 46 18.59 34.13 -17.49
C PRO A 46 19.74 33.64 -18.43
N LYS A 47 19.57 32.39 -18.92
CA LYS A 47 19.91 31.88 -20.28
C LYS A 47 21.06 32.52 -21.11
N ARG A 48 22.32 32.36 -20.68
CA ARG A 48 23.55 32.03 -21.47
C ARG A 48 24.75 32.18 -20.54
N PRO A 49 25.82 31.35 -20.63
CA PRO A 49 26.96 31.48 -19.73
C PRO A 49 27.87 32.63 -20.20
N VAL A 50 27.60 33.84 -19.70
CA VAL A 50 28.55 34.95 -19.80
C VAL A 50 29.22 35.12 -18.44
N LEU A 51 30.40 34.52 -18.29
CA LEU A 51 31.41 35.00 -17.34
C LEU A 51 32.03 36.23 -17.97
N GLU A 52 31.56 37.43 -17.62
CA GLU A 52 32.11 38.67 -18.17
C GLU A 52 33.58 38.85 -17.74
N GLY A 53 34.44 39.24 -18.70
CA GLY A 53 35.74 39.85 -18.44
C GLY A 53 36.97 38.99 -18.72
N PHE A 54 36.91 37.67 -18.54
CA PHE A 54 38.05 36.79 -18.82
C PHE A 54 37.67 35.68 -19.79
N ILE A 55 38.36 35.65 -20.95
CA ILE A 55 38.65 34.38 -21.61
C ILE A 55 39.59 33.64 -20.66
N LEU A 56 39.01 32.89 -19.72
CA LEU A 56 39.76 31.95 -18.92
C LEU A 56 40.28 30.89 -19.89
N GLU A 57 41.56 31.02 -20.25
CA GLU A 57 42.27 30.02 -21.03
C GLU A 57 42.01 28.64 -20.43
N ARG A 58 41.94 27.62 -21.29
CA ARG A 58 41.67 26.25 -20.86
C ARG A 58 42.59 25.80 -19.73
N SER A 59 43.87 26.14 -19.82
CA SER A 59 44.93 25.96 -18.82
C SER A 59 44.59 26.58 -17.44
N ALA A 60 43.86 27.70 -17.41
CA ALA A 60 43.39 28.32 -16.17
C ALA A 60 42.20 27.57 -15.57
N LEU A 61 41.24 27.17 -16.40
CA LEU A 61 40.12 26.31 -15.99
C LEU A 61 40.61 24.95 -15.45
N GLU A 62 41.63 24.36 -16.07
CA GLU A 62 42.22 23.09 -15.65
C GLU A 62 42.89 23.18 -14.28
N ARG A 63 43.66 24.25 -14.03
CA ARG A 63 44.21 24.53 -12.69
C ARG A 63 43.10 24.71 -11.67
N MET A 64 42.07 25.51 -11.99
CA MET A 64 40.93 25.75 -11.10
C MET A 64 40.08 24.50 -10.82
N ALA A 65 40.05 23.53 -11.74
CA ALA A 65 39.33 22.27 -11.56
C ALA A 65 40.00 21.34 -10.52
N LEU A 66 41.34 21.38 -10.40
CA LEU A 66 42.11 20.47 -9.56
C LEU A 66 42.70 21.12 -8.29
N ASP A 67 42.71 22.45 -8.18
CA ASP A 67 43.23 23.16 -7.02
C ASP A 67 42.35 22.96 -5.76
N ARG A 68 42.83 22.09 -4.88
CA ARG A 68 42.17 21.70 -3.62
C ARG A 68 42.03 22.84 -2.61
N SER A 69 42.76 23.96 -2.77
CA SER A 69 42.63 25.14 -1.92
C SER A 69 41.38 25.98 -2.24
N LEU A 70 40.83 25.85 -3.45
CA LEU A 70 39.64 26.58 -3.88
C LEU A 70 38.36 25.97 -3.33
N ASP A 71 37.35 26.81 -3.10
CA ASP A 71 35.99 26.35 -2.76
C ASP A 71 35.44 25.39 -3.84
N HIS A 72 34.78 24.32 -3.41
CA HIS A 72 34.23 23.28 -4.29
C HIS A 72 33.30 23.82 -5.38
N ARG A 73 32.62 24.96 -5.16
CA ARG A 73 31.77 25.64 -6.15
C ARG A 73 32.58 26.25 -7.28
N ILE A 74 33.83 26.66 -7.02
CA ILE A 74 34.76 27.16 -8.05
C ILE A 74 35.25 25.98 -8.88
N ARG A 75 35.70 24.89 -8.25
CA ARG A 75 36.11 23.66 -8.95
C ARG A 75 34.99 23.10 -9.82
N TYR A 76 33.78 22.98 -9.27
CA TYR A 76 32.57 22.59 -10.00
C TYR A 76 32.30 23.48 -11.24
N ARG A 77 32.44 24.81 -11.11
CA ARG A 77 32.25 25.73 -12.25
C ARG A 77 33.34 25.57 -13.30
N ALA A 78 34.58 25.33 -12.90
CA ALA A 78 35.69 25.09 -13.82
C ALA A 78 35.50 23.78 -14.60
N VAL A 79 35.20 22.66 -13.91
CA VAL A 79 34.87 21.37 -14.53
C VAL A 79 33.67 21.49 -15.48
N ARG A 80 32.63 22.25 -15.09
CA ARG A 80 31.48 22.55 -15.97
C ARG A 80 31.89 23.31 -17.23
N ALA A 81 32.75 24.32 -17.10
CA ALA A 81 33.23 25.09 -18.24
C ALA A 81 34.06 24.22 -19.20
N LEU A 82 34.97 23.38 -18.68
CA LEU A 82 35.73 22.40 -19.47
C LEU A 82 34.80 21.43 -20.23
N GLY A 83 33.78 20.89 -19.56
CA GLY A 83 32.75 20.05 -20.21
C GLY A 83 31.91 20.77 -21.26
N GLN A 84 31.72 22.08 -21.13
CA GLN A 84 31.04 22.91 -22.15
C GLN A 84 31.94 23.24 -23.35
N LEU A 85 33.25 23.34 -23.15
CA LEU A 85 34.23 23.49 -24.24
C LEU A 85 34.36 22.20 -25.07
N LYS A 86 34.17 21.03 -24.44
CA LYS A 86 34.36 19.70 -25.06
C LYS A 86 35.73 19.51 -25.74
N ASP A 87 36.75 20.22 -25.26
CA ASP A 87 38.12 20.10 -25.79
C ASP A 87 38.74 18.76 -25.32
N PRO A 88 39.07 17.83 -26.23
CA PRO A 88 39.59 16.51 -25.85
C PRO A 88 40.85 16.57 -24.98
N LEU A 89 41.72 17.58 -25.11
CA LEU A 89 42.94 17.58 -24.29
C LEU A 89 42.69 18.00 -22.82
N SER A 90 41.45 18.38 -22.45
CA SER A 90 41.01 18.53 -21.05
C SER A 90 40.47 17.23 -20.43
N GLU A 91 40.35 16.15 -21.20
CA GLU A 91 39.78 14.88 -20.72
C GLU A 91 40.52 14.34 -19.50
N GLU A 92 41.87 14.36 -19.49
CA GLU A 92 42.67 13.89 -18.33
C GLU A 92 42.36 14.69 -17.04
N VAL A 93 42.08 15.99 -17.18
CA VAL A 93 41.73 16.86 -16.04
C VAL A 93 40.32 16.55 -15.54
N LEU A 94 39.37 16.26 -16.43
CA LEU A 94 38.04 15.78 -16.04
C LEU A 94 38.10 14.41 -15.39
N ILE A 95 38.94 13.49 -15.88
CA ILE A 95 39.19 12.18 -15.25
C ILE A 95 39.72 12.37 -13.82
N ARG A 96 40.71 13.25 -13.61
CA ARG A 96 41.23 13.57 -12.26
C ARG A 96 40.19 14.24 -11.36
N ALA A 97 39.22 14.97 -11.91
CA ALA A 97 38.13 15.58 -11.15
C ALA A 97 37.06 14.56 -10.69
N LEU A 98 37.10 13.30 -11.18
CA LEU A 98 36.29 12.20 -10.65
C LEU A 98 36.68 11.81 -9.22
N ASP A 99 37.93 12.07 -8.84
CA ASP A 99 38.47 11.84 -7.49
C ASP A 99 38.32 13.08 -6.59
N ASP A 100 37.42 14.02 -6.92
CA ASP A 100 37.20 15.18 -6.07
C ASP A 100 36.49 14.83 -4.76
N ASP A 101 36.89 15.43 -3.64
CA ASP A 101 36.26 15.22 -2.31
C ASP A 101 34.75 15.51 -2.32
N TYR A 102 34.32 16.53 -3.07
CA TYR A 102 32.93 16.97 -3.10
C TYR A 102 32.10 16.25 -4.18
N PRO A 103 30.97 15.60 -3.81
CA PRO A 103 30.13 14.85 -4.75
C PRO A 103 29.68 15.63 -5.98
N ILE A 104 29.43 16.94 -5.83
CA ILE A 104 28.96 17.80 -6.92
C ILE A 104 30.03 18.03 -8.00
N VAL A 105 31.31 18.05 -7.62
CA VAL A 105 32.43 18.17 -8.57
C VAL A 105 32.58 16.87 -9.36
N ARG A 106 32.57 15.72 -8.67
CA ARG A 106 32.57 14.39 -9.30
C ARG A 106 31.39 14.20 -10.26
N HIS A 107 30.19 14.67 -9.89
CA HIS A 107 29.01 14.62 -10.74
C HIS A 107 29.17 15.44 -12.02
N MET A 108 29.72 16.65 -11.91
CA MET A 108 30.01 17.49 -13.08
C MET A 108 31.14 16.91 -13.94
N ALA A 109 32.13 16.24 -13.35
CA ALA A 109 33.19 15.55 -14.08
C ALA A 109 32.65 14.39 -14.92
N VAL A 110 31.79 13.54 -14.34
CA VAL A 110 31.09 12.47 -15.10
C VAL A 110 30.25 13.05 -16.24
N SER A 111 29.46 14.10 -15.98
CA SER A 111 28.62 14.74 -17.01
C SER A 111 29.45 15.42 -18.12
N ALA A 112 30.61 15.99 -17.78
CA ALA A 112 31.54 16.57 -18.74
C ALA A 112 32.18 15.49 -19.64
N LEU A 113 32.59 14.35 -19.07
CA LEU A 113 33.10 13.19 -19.82
C LEU A 113 32.02 12.56 -20.72
N ALA A 114 30.78 12.43 -20.22
CA ALA A 114 29.63 12.03 -21.05
C ALA A 114 29.41 12.99 -22.22
N GLY A 115 29.54 14.30 -21.96
CA GLY A 115 29.46 15.34 -22.97
C GLY A 115 30.57 15.30 -24.02
N MET A 116 31.76 14.78 -23.69
CA MET A 116 32.84 14.57 -24.66
C MET A 116 32.56 13.41 -25.60
N GLY A 117 32.06 12.28 -25.09
CA GLY A 117 31.69 11.12 -25.90
C GLY A 117 32.88 10.43 -26.60
N THR A 118 34.09 10.55 -26.05
CA THR A 118 35.29 9.86 -26.55
C THR A 118 35.35 8.42 -26.05
N ASP A 119 35.98 7.52 -26.82
CA ASP A 119 36.16 6.11 -26.41
C ASP A 119 36.97 5.98 -25.10
N SER A 120 37.90 6.91 -24.87
CA SER A 120 38.70 6.99 -23.64
C SER A 120 37.85 7.41 -22.43
N ALA A 121 36.97 8.41 -22.59
CA ALA A 121 35.99 8.76 -21.56
C ALA A 121 35.02 7.60 -21.26
N ALA A 122 34.52 6.92 -22.29
CA ALA A 122 33.67 5.73 -22.12
C ALA A 122 34.41 4.62 -21.35
N SER A 123 35.64 4.28 -21.75
CA SER A 123 36.48 3.27 -21.09
C SER A 123 36.69 3.59 -19.60
N LYS A 124 36.92 4.87 -19.25
CA LYS A 124 37.06 5.28 -17.84
C LYS A 124 35.76 5.18 -17.06
N LEU A 125 34.62 5.48 -17.68
CA LEU A 125 33.30 5.32 -17.06
C LEU A 125 32.93 3.84 -16.86
N GLU A 126 33.36 2.93 -17.74
CA GLU A 126 33.19 1.48 -17.52
C GLU A 126 33.97 0.98 -16.29
N GLU A 127 35.21 1.44 -16.11
CA GLU A 127 36.00 1.16 -14.89
C GLU A 127 35.26 1.64 -13.62
N MET A 128 34.61 2.81 -13.68
CA MET A 128 33.85 3.38 -12.57
C MET A 128 32.61 2.54 -12.15
N LEU A 129 32.08 1.67 -13.02
CA LEU A 129 31.03 0.71 -12.63
C LEU A 129 31.51 -0.26 -11.53
N GLY A 130 32.82 -0.47 -11.43
CA GLY A 130 33.50 -1.21 -10.36
C GLY A 130 33.71 -0.42 -9.06
N SER A 131 33.48 0.89 -9.04
CA SER A 131 33.77 1.76 -7.88
C SER A 131 33.07 1.31 -6.60
N LYS A 132 33.71 1.46 -5.43
CA LYS A 132 33.05 1.18 -4.14
C LYS A 132 31.90 2.15 -3.82
N SER A 133 31.85 3.32 -4.49
CA SER A 133 30.80 4.31 -4.29
C SER A 133 29.59 4.03 -5.19
N ASN A 134 28.45 3.64 -4.58
CA ASN A 134 27.20 3.41 -5.31
C ASN A 134 26.73 4.66 -6.10
N CYS A 135 27.00 5.86 -5.59
CA CYS A 135 26.71 7.11 -6.29
C CYS A 135 27.54 7.24 -7.58
N LEU A 136 28.85 6.93 -7.52
CA LEU A 136 29.71 6.93 -8.71
C LEU A 136 29.32 5.85 -9.71
N LYS A 137 28.95 4.64 -9.27
CA LYS A 137 28.40 3.60 -10.16
C LYS A 137 27.16 4.11 -10.92
N SER A 138 26.20 4.65 -10.19
CA SER A 138 24.92 5.13 -10.76
C SER A 138 25.13 6.26 -11.76
N MET A 139 26.06 7.18 -11.46
CA MET A 139 26.45 8.27 -12.35
C MET A 139 27.17 7.75 -13.61
N ALA A 140 28.15 6.85 -13.46
CA ALA A 140 28.88 6.28 -14.58
C ALA A 140 27.97 5.46 -15.50
N ALA A 141 27.05 4.67 -14.92
CA ALA A 141 26.05 3.92 -15.67
C ALA A 141 25.14 4.84 -16.51
N ARG A 142 24.69 5.98 -15.96
CA ARG A 142 23.90 6.98 -16.72
C ARG A 142 24.73 7.59 -17.85
N ALA A 143 25.96 7.99 -17.57
CA ALA A 143 26.86 8.57 -18.57
C ALA A 143 27.16 7.60 -19.73
N LEU A 144 27.40 6.32 -19.46
CA LEU A 144 27.59 5.31 -20.50
C LEU A 144 26.34 5.14 -21.39
N ILE A 145 25.15 5.16 -20.78
CA ILE A 145 23.88 5.12 -21.52
C ILE A 145 23.66 6.38 -22.36
N GLU A 146 24.17 7.54 -21.93
CA GLU A 146 24.13 8.79 -22.70
C GLU A 146 25.12 8.76 -23.88
N ILE A 147 26.31 8.18 -23.73
CA ILE A 147 27.33 8.06 -24.79
C ILE A 147 26.95 6.99 -25.82
N ALA A 148 26.76 5.75 -25.37
CA ALA A 148 26.68 4.56 -26.21
C ALA A 148 25.25 4.00 -26.38
N GLY A 149 24.28 4.53 -25.64
CA GLY A 149 22.95 3.96 -25.54
C GLY A 149 22.87 2.77 -24.58
N VAL A 150 21.72 2.09 -24.57
CA VAL A 150 21.57 0.83 -23.82
C VAL A 150 21.97 -0.33 -24.75
N PRO A 151 22.83 -1.28 -24.29
CA PRO A 151 23.15 -2.50 -25.03
C PRO A 151 21.90 -3.28 -25.44
N ASP A 152 21.96 -4.00 -26.55
CA ASP A 152 20.82 -4.81 -26.99
C ASP A 152 20.61 -6.06 -26.12
N SER A 153 19.40 -6.61 -26.20
CA SER A 153 18.88 -7.67 -25.32
C SER A 153 19.45 -9.05 -25.65
N ARG A 154 20.77 -9.19 -25.61
CA ARG A 154 21.50 -10.44 -25.85
C ARG A 154 22.23 -10.91 -24.61
N LEU A 155 22.41 -12.23 -24.50
CA LEU A 155 23.09 -12.86 -23.37
C LEU A 155 24.54 -12.37 -23.20
N GLU A 156 25.24 -12.06 -24.30
CA GLU A 156 26.59 -11.48 -24.30
C GLU A 156 26.67 -10.12 -23.58
N ASN A 157 25.59 -9.33 -23.64
CA ASN A 157 25.49 -8.00 -23.02
C ASN A 157 24.95 -8.05 -21.58
N LEU A 158 24.56 -9.23 -21.07
CA LEU A 158 23.86 -9.37 -19.79
C LEU A 158 24.68 -8.82 -18.62
N GLU A 159 25.99 -9.08 -18.55
CA GLU A 159 26.84 -8.57 -17.48
C GLU A 159 26.93 -7.03 -17.47
N LEU A 160 27.04 -6.42 -18.66
CA LEU A 160 27.06 -4.96 -18.80
C LEU A 160 25.72 -4.37 -18.40
N LEU A 161 24.60 -4.93 -18.88
CA LEU A 161 23.25 -4.51 -18.49
C LEU A 161 23.05 -4.57 -16.95
N PHE A 162 23.58 -5.59 -16.27
CA PHE A 162 23.54 -5.64 -14.80
C PHE A 162 24.37 -4.58 -14.09
N LYS A 163 25.52 -4.18 -14.66
CA LYS A 163 26.29 -3.04 -14.11
C LYS A 163 25.52 -1.73 -14.34
N LEU A 164 24.93 -1.58 -15.53
CA LEU A 164 24.11 -0.44 -15.92
C LEU A 164 22.78 -0.34 -15.15
N LEU A 165 22.29 -1.42 -14.52
CA LEU A 165 21.09 -1.41 -13.65
C LEU A 165 21.21 -0.41 -12.49
N SER A 166 22.43 -0.04 -12.09
CA SER A 166 22.67 1.02 -11.12
C SER A 166 22.27 2.43 -11.59
N SER A 167 22.06 2.65 -12.90
CA SER A 167 21.53 3.91 -13.44
C SER A 167 20.08 4.18 -13.01
N GLY A 168 19.28 3.13 -12.85
CA GLY A 168 17.83 3.19 -12.76
C GLY A 168 17.11 3.61 -14.05
N ASP A 169 17.69 3.31 -15.22
CA ASP A 169 17.08 3.57 -16.52
C ASP A 169 16.16 2.40 -16.96
N GLU A 170 14.88 2.69 -17.16
CA GLU A 170 13.85 1.73 -17.61
C GLU A 170 14.21 0.99 -18.91
N ARG A 171 15.06 1.56 -19.76
CA ARG A 171 15.53 0.90 -20.99
C ARG A 171 16.46 -0.27 -20.68
N VAL A 172 17.28 -0.16 -19.62
CA VAL A 172 18.13 -1.26 -19.14
C VAL A 172 17.28 -2.37 -18.54
N GLU A 173 16.29 -2.01 -17.72
CA GLU A 173 15.32 -2.95 -17.15
C GLU A 173 14.60 -3.72 -18.26
N ARG A 174 14.11 -3.01 -19.29
CA ARG A 174 13.45 -3.59 -20.45
C ARG A 174 14.36 -4.51 -21.25
N ALA A 175 15.63 -4.17 -21.40
CA ALA A 175 16.61 -5.00 -22.10
C ALA A 175 16.87 -6.32 -21.35
N ILE A 176 17.07 -6.27 -20.04
CA ILE A 176 17.20 -7.47 -19.19
C ILE A 176 15.92 -8.31 -19.23
N LEU A 177 14.75 -7.67 -19.13
CA LEU A 177 13.43 -8.31 -19.21
C LEU A 177 13.15 -8.94 -20.60
N GLN A 178 13.86 -8.52 -21.65
CA GLN A 178 13.79 -9.14 -22.99
C GLN A 178 14.76 -10.31 -23.15
N ILE A 179 15.81 -10.43 -22.34
CA ILE A 179 16.72 -11.58 -22.35
C ILE A 179 16.00 -12.83 -21.83
N GLY A 180 15.14 -12.70 -20.82
CA GLY A 180 14.29 -13.79 -20.34
C GLY A 180 14.85 -14.52 -19.13
N ASP A 181 14.80 -15.85 -19.15
CA ASP A 181 14.97 -16.69 -17.95
C ASP A 181 16.43 -16.85 -17.55
N GLU A 182 17.34 -16.72 -18.52
CA GLU A 182 18.78 -16.66 -18.34
C GLU A 182 19.22 -15.47 -17.46
N ALA A 183 18.39 -14.42 -17.35
CA ALA A 183 18.64 -13.29 -16.45
C ALA A 183 18.25 -13.57 -14.98
N ILE A 184 17.44 -14.59 -14.68
CA ILE A 184 16.89 -14.83 -13.33
C ILE A 184 18.00 -15.07 -12.29
N PRO A 185 19.00 -15.96 -12.49
CA PRO A 185 20.02 -16.23 -11.47
C PRO A 185 20.82 -14.97 -11.10
N PHE A 186 21.06 -14.12 -12.10
CA PHE A 186 21.74 -12.85 -11.91
C PHE A 186 20.84 -11.83 -11.19
N LEU A 187 19.57 -11.69 -11.57
CA LEU A 187 18.60 -10.82 -10.87
C LEU A 187 18.49 -11.18 -9.38
N LEU A 188 18.36 -12.48 -9.07
CA LEU A 188 18.33 -12.98 -7.69
C LEU A 188 19.62 -12.62 -6.93
N SER A 189 20.80 -12.87 -7.53
CA SER A 189 22.08 -12.49 -6.93
C SER A 189 22.20 -10.97 -6.65
N ARG A 190 21.54 -10.13 -7.46
CA ARG A 190 21.48 -8.67 -7.26
C ARG A 190 20.45 -8.26 -6.21
N LEU A 191 19.42 -9.06 -5.95
CA LEU A 191 18.47 -8.87 -4.86
C LEU A 191 19.12 -9.14 -3.49
N ASP A 192 20.08 -10.07 -3.42
CA ASP A 192 20.89 -10.35 -2.24
C ASP A 192 22.03 -9.33 -2.05
N LEU A 193 22.91 -9.21 -3.06
CA LEU A 193 24.21 -8.55 -2.93
C LEU A 193 24.26 -7.13 -3.54
N GLY A 194 23.15 -6.64 -4.08
CA GLY A 194 23.06 -5.33 -4.71
C GLY A 194 23.09 -4.16 -3.72
N SER A 195 23.41 -2.96 -4.23
CA SER A 195 23.09 -1.71 -3.55
C SER A 195 21.56 -1.50 -3.52
N THR A 196 21.05 -0.63 -2.64
CA THR A 196 19.60 -0.34 -2.54
C THR A 196 18.94 -0.07 -3.90
N ILE A 197 19.59 0.71 -4.76
CA ILE A 197 19.13 1.02 -6.12
C ILE A 197 19.08 -0.26 -6.96
N VAL A 198 20.18 -1.01 -7.00
CA VAL A 198 20.28 -2.26 -7.78
C VAL A 198 19.30 -3.32 -7.30
N ARG A 199 19.07 -3.46 -5.98
CA ARG A 199 18.04 -4.36 -5.42
C ARG A 199 16.63 -3.95 -5.85
N GLN A 200 16.33 -2.63 -5.84
CA GLN A 200 15.02 -2.10 -6.27
C GLN A 200 14.74 -2.43 -7.73
N HIS A 201 15.69 -2.13 -8.64
CA HIS A 201 15.49 -2.40 -10.06
C HIS A 201 15.54 -3.90 -10.38
N ALA A 202 16.30 -4.72 -9.65
CA ALA A 202 16.26 -6.18 -9.79
C ALA A 202 14.91 -6.77 -9.37
N ALA A 203 14.35 -6.32 -8.24
CA ALA A 203 13.02 -6.72 -7.79
C ALA A 203 11.92 -6.29 -8.79
N LEU A 204 12.03 -5.07 -9.33
CA LEU A 204 11.11 -4.55 -10.34
C LEU A 204 11.14 -5.36 -11.65
N VAL A 205 12.32 -5.71 -12.16
CA VAL A 205 12.45 -6.56 -13.37
C VAL A 205 11.87 -7.95 -13.14
N LEU A 206 12.10 -8.56 -11.96
CA LEU A 206 11.48 -9.83 -11.59
C LEU A 206 9.94 -9.70 -11.50
N ALA A 207 9.43 -8.63 -10.90
CA ALA A 207 7.99 -8.35 -10.82
C ALA A 207 7.35 -8.17 -12.21
N LEU A 208 8.03 -7.48 -13.14
CA LEU A 208 7.60 -7.32 -14.52
C LEU A 208 7.64 -8.63 -15.31
N ARG A 209 8.58 -9.54 -15.02
CA ARG A 209 8.57 -10.91 -15.59
C ARG A 209 7.35 -11.69 -15.09
N ILE A 210 7.05 -11.62 -13.79
CA ILE A 210 5.88 -12.28 -13.21
C ILE A 210 4.58 -11.68 -13.77
N ARG A 211 4.50 -10.36 -13.94
CA ARG A 211 3.38 -9.70 -14.64
C ARG A 211 3.18 -10.24 -16.05
N ARG A 212 4.25 -10.33 -16.85
CA ARG A 212 4.19 -10.95 -18.19
C ARG A 212 3.68 -12.39 -18.14
N ALA A 213 4.06 -13.18 -17.14
CA ALA A 213 3.49 -14.53 -16.99
C ALA A 213 1.98 -14.46 -16.74
N ILE A 214 1.52 -13.61 -15.81
CA ILE A 214 0.09 -13.42 -15.52
C ILE A 214 -0.68 -12.91 -16.77
N ASP A 215 -0.06 -12.11 -17.64
CA ASP A 215 -0.68 -11.66 -18.89
C ASP A 215 -0.94 -12.80 -19.91
N HIS A 216 -0.26 -13.94 -19.76
CA HIS A 216 -0.47 -15.16 -20.55
C HIS A 216 -1.38 -16.20 -19.84
N LEU A 217 -1.92 -15.86 -18.66
CA LEU A 217 -2.83 -16.74 -17.92
C LEU A 217 -4.09 -17.02 -18.76
N PRO A 218 -4.46 -18.30 -18.99
CA PRO A 218 -5.67 -18.63 -19.74
C PRO A 218 -6.94 -18.14 -19.01
N PRO A 219 -7.95 -17.60 -19.72
CA PRO A 219 -9.13 -17.03 -19.07
C PRO A 219 -9.85 -17.98 -18.11
N GLY A 220 -10.14 -17.50 -16.90
CA GLY A 220 -10.87 -18.24 -15.85
C GLY A 220 -10.03 -19.24 -15.04
N TRP A 221 -8.75 -19.41 -15.36
CA TRP A 221 -7.83 -20.18 -14.52
C TRP A 221 -7.53 -19.44 -13.20
N ASP A 222 -7.00 -20.18 -12.23
CA ASP A 222 -6.49 -19.59 -11.00
C ASP A 222 -5.02 -19.21 -11.20
N PRO A 223 -4.61 -17.95 -10.98
CA PRO A 223 -3.23 -17.51 -11.21
C PRO A 223 -2.20 -18.34 -10.47
N PHE A 224 -2.43 -18.68 -9.20
CA PHE A 224 -1.36 -19.22 -8.36
C PHE A 224 -1.00 -20.68 -8.66
N PRO A 225 -1.96 -21.62 -8.84
CA PRO A 225 -1.67 -22.95 -9.37
C PRO A 225 -1.01 -22.92 -10.76
N TRP A 226 -1.40 -21.97 -11.62
CA TRP A 226 -0.82 -21.84 -12.96
C TRP A 226 0.60 -21.23 -12.93
N LEU A 227 0.84 -20.22 -12.10
CA LEU A 227 2.18 -19.66 -11.86
C LEU A 227 3.13 -20.70 -11.25
N ALA A 228 2.63 -21.52 -10.32
CA ALA A 228 3.40 -22.61 -9.72
C ALA A 228 3.80 -23.68 -10.75
N SER A 229 2.98 -23.94 -11.79
CA SER A 229 3.39 -24.83 -12.90
C SER A 229 4.37 -24.19 -13.90
N HIS A 230 4.79 -22.95 -13.66
CA HIS A 230 5.82 -22.20 -14.40
C HIS A 230 6.93 -21.71 -13.44
N ASP A 231 7.16 -22.46 -12.35
CA ASP A 231 8.20 -22.24 -11.34
C ASP A 231 8.12 -20.88 -10.61
N ILE A 232 6.93 -20.25 -10.58
CA ILE A 232 6.66 -19.02 -9.82
C ILE A 232 5.76 -19.37 -8.62
N ALA A 233 6.38 -19.72 -7.48
CA ALA A 233 5.66 -19.95 -6.23
C ALA A 233 5.21 -18.64 -5.57
N PRO A 234 4.19 -18.66 -4.68
CA PRO A 234 3.84 -17.51 -3.85
C PRO A 234 5.04 -16.95 -3.06
N GLN A 235 5.89 -17.84 -2.56
CA GLN A 235 7.14 -17.46 -1.90
C GLN A 235 8.06 -16.64 -2.82
N SER A 236 8.22 -17.03 -4.09
CA SER A 236 9.09 -16.33 -5.03
C SER A 236 8.62 -14.89 -5.33
N ILE A 237 7.31 -14.62 -5.22
CA ILE A 237 6.76 -13.26 -5.30
C ILE A 237 7.00 -12.51 -3.98
N SER A 238 6.80 -13.20 -2.85
CA SER A 238 7.05 -12.68 -1.50
C SER A 238 8.52 -12.27 -1.28
N ASP A 239 9.46 -13.05 -1.80
CA ASP A 239 10.90 -12.83 -1.74
C ASP A 239 11.35 -11.54 -2.43
N LEU A 240 10.52 -10.96 -3.31
CA LEU A 240 10.78 -9.64 -3.89
C LEU A 240 10.65 -8.53 -2.84
N TYR A 241 9.76 -8.69 -1.86
CA TYR A 241 9.44 -7.67 -0.85
C TYR A 241 10.37 -7.75 0.37
N ARG A 242 11.65 -7.45 0.18
CA ARG A 242 12.67 -7.40 1.26
C ARG A 242 12.87 -6.01 1.84
N PHE A 243 13.12 -5.93 3.14
CA PHE A 243 13.44 -4.69 3.85
C PHE A 243 14.56 -4.87 4.88
N ASP A 244 15.23 -3.78 5.21
CA ASP A 244 16.23 -3.63 6.28
C ASP A 244 15.79 -2.47 7.20
N ILE A 245 15.93 -2.62 8.52
CA ILE A 245 15.69 -1.55 9.51
C ILE A 245 17.03 -1.09 10.09
N ILE A 246 17.34 0.19 9.91
CA ILE A 246 18.46 0.84 10.58
C ILE A 246 17.89 1.50 11.85
N ARG A 247 18.31 1.02 13.02
CA ARG A 247 17.89 1.55 14.33
C ARG A 247 18.96 2.45 14.94
N GLU A 248 18.53 3.53 15.59
CA GLU A 248 19.36 4.31 16.53
C GLU A 248 18.83 4.07 17.94
N GLY A 249 19.57 3.27 18.72
CA GLY A 249 19.06 2.72 19.98
C GLY A 249 17.80 1.88 19.72
N ALA A 250 16.71 2.19 20.42
CA ALA A 250 15.42 1.50 20.27
C ALA A 250 14.55 2.03 19.10
N LEU A 251 14.92 3.14 18.47
CA LEU A 251 14.08 3.83 17.49
C LEU A 251 14.40 3.41 16.05
N ALA A 252 13.39 3.20 15.22
CA ALA A 252 13.59 3.02 13.78
C ALA A 252 14.04 4.35 13.15
N TYR A 253 15.33 4.44 12.79
CA TYR A 253 15.89 5.64 12.18
C TYR A 253 15.57 5.72 10.69
N GLN A 254 15.80 4.62 9.97
CA GLN A 254 15.55 4.50 8.54
C GLN A 254 15.04 3.07 8.22
N VAL A 255 14.09 3.00 7.30
CA VAL A 255 13.70 1.74 6.64
C VAL A 255 14.21 1.80 5.20
N VAL A 256 14.89 0.75 4.77
CA VAL A 256 15.33 0.55 3.39
C VAL A 256 14.58 -0.65 2.84
N ASN A 257 14.02 -0.54 1.65
CA ASN A 257 13.33 -1.66 1.01
C ASN A 257 13.67 -1.79 -0.48
N THR A 258 13.21 -2.89 -1.04
CA THR A 258 13.29 -3.31 -2.44
C THR A 258 12.31 -2.61 -3.38
N GLY A 259 11.62 -1.54 -2.93
CA GLY A 259 10.69 -0.77 -3.76
C GLY A 259 9.33 -1.45 -3.84
N PHE A 260 8.69 -1.66 -2.68
CA PHE A 260 7.40 -2.35 -2.58
C PHE A 260 6.30 -1.70 -3.44
N ASP A 261 6.34 -0.38 -3.53
CA ASP A 261 5.51 0.45 -4.40
C ASP A 261 5.70 0.09 -5.88
N GLY A 262 6.95 -0.02 -6.35
CA GLY A 262 7.29 -0.43 -7.70
C GLY A 262 6.89 -1.89 -8.00
N ILE A 263 7.21 -2.81 -7.08
CA ILE A 263 6.88 -4.24 -7.20
C ILE A 263 5.36 -4.44 -7.31
N SER A 264 4.58 -3.88 -6.37
CA SER A 264 3.11 -3.98 -6.42
C SER A 264 2.53 -3.25 -7.63
N SER A 265 3.08 -2.09 -8.00
CA SER A 265 2.63 -1.36 -9.20
C SER A 265 2.86 -2.15 -10.48
N ALA A 266 3.93 -2.94 -10.57
CA ALA A 266 4.23 -3.84 -11.69
C ALA A 266 3.34 -5.09 -11.72
N LEU A 267 3.15 -5.74 -10.58
CA LEU A 267 2.28 -6.93 -10.47
C LEU A 267 0.80 -6.59 -10.75
N CYS A 268 0.34 -5.42 -10.32
CA CYS A 268 -1.04 -4.96 -10.45
C CYS A 268 -1.31 -4.14 -11.73
N GLN A 269 -0.50 -4.27 -12.79
CA GLN A 269 -0.81 -3.67 -14.09
C GLN A 269 -1.85 -4.50 -14.87
N GLY A 270 -2.38 -3.94 -15.96
CA GLY A 270 -3.31 -4.60 -16.87
C GLY A 270 -4.66 -3.89 -16.94
N SER A 271 -5.67 -4.62 -17.41
CA SER A 271 -7.04 -4.11 -17.55
C SER A 271 -7.71 -3.85 -16.20
N GLU A 272 -8.76 -3.02 -16.23
CA GLU A 272 -9.62 -2.74 -15.09
C GLU A 272 -10.37 -3.99 -14.61
N ILE A 273 -10.70 -4.00 -13.31
CA ILE A 273 -11.47 -5.07 -12.69
C ILE A 273 -12.95 -4.69 -12.74
N HIS A 274 -13.71 -5.41 -13.55
CA HIS A 274 -15.15 -5.22 -13.76
C HIS A 274 -15.97 -5.96 -12.69
N PHE A 275 -16.80 -5.25 -11.90
CA PHE A 275 -17.62 -5.87 -10.83
C PHE A 275 -18.98 -6.44 -11.29
N ALA A 276 -19.27 -6.38 -12.60
CA ALA A 276 -20.59 -6.58 -13.20
C ALA A 276 -21.33 -7.90 -12.86
N ARG A 277 -20.67 -8.94 -12.32
CA ARG A 277 -21.31 -10.21 -11.94
C ARG A 277 -22.09 -10.18 -10.61
N ARG A 278 -22.12 -9.06 -9.88
CA ARG A 278 -22.75 -8.98 -8.54
C ARG A 278 -23.78 -7.85 -8.34
N ARG A 279 -24.16 -7.14 -9.40
CA ARG A 279 -25.30 -6.20 -9.41
C ARG A 279 -26.25 -6.56 -10.56
N SER A 280 -27.54 -6.26 -10.41
CA SER A 280 -28.48 -6.41 -11.52
C SER A 280 -28.48 -5.14 -12.38
N ALA A 281 -28.78 -5.27 -13.67
CA ALA A 281 -28.93 -4.12 -14.57
C ALA A 281 -30.11 -3.20 -14.19
N GLU A 282 -30.94 -3.58 -13.23
CA GLU A 282 -31.97 -2.71 -12.63
C GLU A 282 -31.41 -1.91 -11.45
N ILE A 283 -30.47 -2.48 -10.70
CA ILE A 283 -29.76 -1.84 -9.59
C ILE A 283 -28.74 -0.83 -10.10
N ASP A 284 -27.96 -1.17 -11.14
CA ASP A 284 -27.07 -0.20 -11.79
C ASP A 284 -27.88 0.97 -12.39
N ARG A 285 -29.08 0.70 -12.92
CA ARG A 285 -30.02 1.74 -13.33
C ARG A 285 -30.62 2.51 -12.15
N GLU A 286 -30.92 1.91 -11.00
CA GLU A 286 -31.29 2.68 -9.79
C GLU A 286 -30.12 3.56 -9.31
N ILE A 287 -28.85 3.13 -9.44
CA ILE A 287 -27.67 3.94 -9.08
C ILE A 287 -27.41 5.08 -10.08
N GLU A 288 -27.60 4.85 -11.38
CA GLU A 288 -27.43 5.89 -12.41
C GLU A 288 -28.62 6.87 -12.46
N TYR A 289 -29.85 6.36 -12.34
CA TYR A 289 -31.08 7.15 -12.25
C TYR A 289 -31.22 7.86 -10.89
N HIS A 290 -30.63 7.29 -9.83
CA HIS A 290 -30.32 7.96 -8.59
C HIS A 290 -28.82 8.26 -8.47
N GLY A 291 -28.25 8.89 -9.51
CA GLY A 291 -27.09 9.76 -9.34
C GLY A 291 -27.52 10.97 -8.49
N TYR A 292 -27.74 10.71 -7.20
CA TYR A 292 -28.92 11.18 -6.47
C TYR A 292 -29.23 12.65 -6.77
N ASN A 293 -30.38 12.90 -7.40
CA ASN A 293 -30.96 14.23 -7.40
C ASN A 293 -31.44 14.52 -5.97
N LEU A 294 -30.49 14.88 -5.11
CA LEU A 294 -30.70 15.18 -3.70
C LEU A 294 -31.78 16.24 -3.57
N THR A 295 -31.83 17.21 -4.49
CA THR A 295 -32.91 18.19 -4.64
C THR A 295 -34.29 17.56 -4.74
N GLU A 296 -34.48 16.55 -5.59
CA GLU A 296 -35.77 15.86 -5.73
C GLU A 296 -36.11 14.99 -4.49
N PHE A 297 -35.10 14.50 -3.77
CA PHE A 297 -35.32 13.88 -2.45
C PHE A 297 -35.66 14.91 -1.37
N PHE A 298 -34.98 16.05 -1.32
CA PHE A 298 -35.31 17.18 -0.43
C PHE A 298 -36.75 17.66 -0.67
N ASP A 299 -37.14 17.87 -1.93
CA ASP A 299 -38.48 18.31 -2.34
C ASP A 299 -39.58 17.30 -1.97
N LYS A 300 -39.28 15.99 -1.97
CA LYS A 300 -40.23 14.93 -1.60
C LYS A 300 -40.23 14.56 -0.12
N ALA A 301 -39.09 14.67 0.56
CA ALA A 301 -38.93 14.28 1.96
C ALA A 301 -39.36 15.39 2.92
N GLY A 302 -39.12 16.65 2.54
CA GLY A 302 -39.37 17.82 3.38
C GLY A 302 -38.45 17.92 4.60
N ILE A 303 -38.40 19.12 5.18
CA ILE A 303 -37.82 19.34 6.51
C ILE A 303 -38.91 19.16 7.54
N ILE A 304 -38.73 18.19 8.45
CA ILE A 304 -39.64 17.90 9.55
C ILE A 304 -39.20 18.70 10.78
N ASP A 305 -39.93 19.76 11.10
CA ASP A 305 -39.77 20.48 12.35
C ASP A 305 -40.29 19.65 13.54
N ILE A 306 -39.44 19.41 14.53
CA ILE A 306 -39.82 18.67 15.74
C ILE A 306 -39.00 19.13 16.95
N ASN A 307 -39.62 19.25 18.13
CA ASN A 307 -38.85 19.43 19.37
C ASN A 307 -38.22 18.09 19.78
N LEU A 308 -37.03 18.13 20.37
CA LEU A 308 -36.36 16.90 20.83
C LEU A 308 -37.24 16.09 21.80
N ASN A 309 -37.98 16.75 22.68
CA ASN A 309 -38.89 16.07 23.62
C ASN A 309 -40.04 15.32 22.91
N ASP A 310 -40.51 15.82 21.76
CA ASP A 310 -41.65 15.23 21.05
C ASP A 310 -41.24 13.98 20.27
N ILE A 311 -40.08 13.99 19.61
CA ILE A 311 -39.55 12.78 18.96
C ILE A 311 -39.17 11.70 19.98
N ILE A 312 -38.62 12.08 21.14
CA ILE A 312 -38.34 11.14 22.24
C ILE A 312 -39.64 10.48 22.74
N ARG A 313 -40.72 11.26 22.92
CA ARG A 313 -42.05 10.72 23.29
C ARG A 313 -42.65 9.84 22.21
N GLN A 314 -42.57 10.24 20.94
CA GLN A 314 -43.10 9.50 19.79
C GLN A 314 -42.56 8.06 19.73
N TYR A 315 -41.25 7.88 19.96
CA TYR A 315 -40.60 6.57 19.95
C TYR A 315 -40.54 5.89 21.33
N LYS A 316 -41.16 6.48 22.37
CA LYS A 316 -41.11 6.01 23.77
C LYS A 316 -39.67 5.78 24.25
N ALA A 317 -38.76 6.66 23.84
CA ALA A 317 -37.35 6.57 24.19
C ALA A 317 -37.09 7.13 25.60
N GLY A 318 -36.06 6.61 26.26
CA GLY A 318 -35.55 7.14 27.51
C GLY A 318 -34.72 8.41 27.33
N GLN A 319 -33.94 8.77 28.35
CA GLN A 319 -33.15 9.99 28.33
C GLN A 319 -32.10 9.98 27.21
N PRO A 320 -32.07 10.99 26.32
CA PRO A 320 -31.04 11.11 25.30
C PRO A 320 -29.68 11.47 25.90
N HIS A 321 -28.62 10.91 25.32
CA HIS A 321 -27.23 11.27 25.56
C HIS A 321 -26.49 11.39 24.22
N ARG A 322 -25.26 11.91 24.24
CA ARG A 322 -24.48 12.21 23.03
C ARG A 322 -23.38 11.16 22.80
N MET A 323 -23.19 10.79 21.54
CA MET A 323 -22.11 9.94 21.04
C MET A 323 -21.55 10.58 19.76
N GLY A 324 -20.42 11.28 19.85
CA GLY A 324 -19.86 12.05 18.74
C GLY A 324 -20.81 13.15 18.24
N ARG A 325 -21.22 13.08 16.96
CA ARG A 325 -22.25 13.96 16.37
C ARG A 325 -23.67 13.39 16.43
N THR A 326 -23.91 12.30 17.15
CA THR A 326 -25.21 11.61 17.22
C THR A 326 -25.81 11.73 18.62
N LEU A 327 -27.08 12.13 18.70
CA LEU A 327 -27.88 12.03 19.92
C LEU A 327 -28.55 10.66 19.94
N ILE A 328 -28.31 9.86 20.98
CA ILE A 328 -28.87 8.51 21.12
C ILE A 328 -29.74 8.40 22.38
N ALA A 329 -30.91 7.79 22.22
CA ALA A 329 -31.91 7.61 23.27
C ALA A 329 -32.35 6.15 23.34
N PRO A 330 -32.29 5.49 24.51
CA PRO A 330 -32.56 4.05 24.61
C PRO A 330 -34.04 3.76 24.38
N ILE A 331 -34.31 2.73 23.57
CA ILE A 331 -35.65 2.17 23.36
C ILE A 331 -35.66 0.69 23.79
N ASN A 332 -36.83 0.05 23.78
CA ASN A 332 -36.99 -1.36 24.18
C ASN A 332 -35.96 -2.31 23.52
N ARG A 333 -35.70 -2.14 22.22
CA ARG A 333 -34.76 -2.96 21.44
C ARG A 333 -33.72 -2.11 20.69
N GLY A 334 -32.85 -1.42 21.43
CA GLY A 334 -31.72 -0.66 20.87
C GLY A 334 -31.80 0.82 21.22
N PHE A 335 -31.46 1.67 20.26
CA PHE A 335 -31.51 3.13 20.41
C PHE A 335 -32.24 3.79 19.23
N LEU A 336 -33.01 4.83 19.53
CA LEU A 336 -33.28 5.91 18.59
C LEU A 336 -32.03 6.78 18.50
N ALA A 337 -31.56 7.05 17.29
CA ALA A 337 -30.40 7.89 17.01
C ALA A 337 -30.80 9.06 16.09
N LEU A 338 -30.27 10.24 16.39
CA LEU A 338 -30.38 11.45 15.58
C LEU A 338 -28.95 11.92 15.27
N LYS A 339 -28.45 11.63 14.06
CA LYS A 339 -27.11 12.03 13.62
C LYS A 339 -27.19 13.45 13.07
N MET A 340 -26.51 14.38 13.75
CA MET A 340 -26.64 15.81 13.55
C MET A 340 -25.69 16.32 12.47
N CYS A 341 -26.11 17.36 11.73
CA CYS A 341 -25.21 18.20 10.96
C CYS A 341 -24.31 18.98 11.93
N VAL A 342 -23.00 19.00 11.65
CA VAL A 342 -22.02 19.75 12.45
C VAL A 342 -21.69 21.06 11.74
N ASN A 343 -21.55 21.00 10.42
CA ASN A 343 -21.24 22.12 9.54
C ASN A 343 -22.38 22.38 8.54
N PRO A 344 -22.57 23.62 8.05
CA PRO A 344 -23.47 23.89 6.93
C PRO A 344 -23.08 23.10 5.69
N GLY A 345 -24.04 22.40 5.06
CA GLY A 345 -23.81 21.55 3.89
C GLY A 345 -23.61 20.06 4.19
N ASP A 346 -23.48 19.68 5.47
CA ASP A 346 -23.46 18.26 5.90
C ASP A 346 -24.75 17.51 5.54
N GLU A 347 -25.87 18.22 5.29
CA GLU A 347 -27.18 17.63 5.00
C GLU A 347 -27.12 16.64 3.82
N SER A 348 -26.33 16.97 2.77
CA SER A 348 -26.17 16.11 1.59
C SER A 348 -25.45 14.80 1.91
N ARG A 349 -24.50 14.82 2.86
CA ARG A 349 -23.75 13.63 3.29
C ARG A 349 -24.61 12.71 4.17
N LEU A 350 -25.39 13.30 5.09
CA LEU A 350 -26.34 12.53 5.90
C LEU A 350 -27.46 11.91 5.04
N LEU A 351 -27.95 12.63 4.02
CA LEU A 351 -28.87 12.05 3.03
C LEU A 351 -28.24 10.88 2.28
N HIS A 352 -26.98 11.00 1.86
CA HIS A 352 -26.24 9.90 1.24
C HIS A 352 -26.20 8.66 2.16
N GLU A 353 -26.03 8.83 3.47
CA GLU A 353 -26.08 7.71 4.42
C GLU A 353 -27.44 6.99 4.43
N ILE A 354 -28.57 7.72 4.53
CA ILE A 354 -29.91 7.10 4.47
C ILE A 354 -30.07 6.34 3.15
N CYS A 355 -29.70 6.98 2.03
CA CYS A 355 -29.84 6.40 0.71
C CYS A 355 -29.02 5.11 0.58
N MET A 356 -27.77 5.10 1.07
CA MET A 356 -26.94 3.90 1.09
C MET A 356 -27.47 2.81 2.02
N GLN A 357 -28.04 3.15 3.19
CA GLN A 357 -28.68 2.17 4.07
C GLN A 357 -29.91 1.50 3.42
N GLU A 358 -30.77 2.27 2.76
CA GLU A 358 -31.95 1.74 2.06
C GLU A 358 -31.58 0.99 0.77
N TYR A 359 -30.56 1.45 0.04
CA TYR A 359 -29.96 0.74 -1.09
C TYR A 359 -29.45 -0.64 -0.67
N LEU A 360 -28.65 -0.71 0.40
CA LEU A 360 -28.11 -1.98 0.89
C LEU A 360 -29.23 -2.95 1.28
N LYS A 361 -30.31 -2.51 1.95
CA LYS A 361 -31.44 -3.42 2.27
C LYS A 361 -32.11 -4.08 1.06
N LYS A 362 -32.07 -3.43 -0.10
CA LYS A 362 -32.63 -3.97 -1.35
C LYS A 362 -31.63 -4.82 -2.14
N LEU A 363 -30.34 -4.74 -1.82
CA LEU A 363 -29.27 -5.32 -2.61
C LEU A 363 -29.25 -6.87 -2.48
N PRO A 364 -29.53 -7.63 -3.56
CA PRO A 364 -29.40 -9.07 -3.56
C PRO A 364 -27.93 -9.49 -3.38
N GLY A 365 -27.71 -10.68 -2.84
CA GLY A 365 -26.37 -11.22 -2.59
C GLY A 365 -25.79 -10.85 -1.21
N LEU A 366 -26.47 -10.02 -0.42
CA LEU A 366 -26.05 -9.75 0.96
C LEU A 366 -26.28 -10.92 1.94
N GLN A 367 -26.91 -12.02 1.51
CA GLN A 367 -27.30 -13.14 2.37
C GLN A 367 -26.17 -13.64 3.27
N GLY A 368 -26.38 -13.55 4.59
CA GLY A 368 -25.45 -14.00 5.63
C GLY A 368 -24.35 -13.00 5.99
N LEU A 369 -24.37 -11.77 5.45
CA LEU A 369 -23.59 -10.66 5.98
C LEU A 369 -24.18 -10.14 7.29
N SER A 370 -23.37 -9.46 8.11
CA SER A 370 -23.91 -8.74 9.26
C SER A 370 -24.76 -7.56 8.77
N VAL A 371 -24.30 -6.84 7.74
CA VAL A 371 -25.00 -5.69 7.13
C VAL A 371 -26.48 -5.99 6.81
N GLU A 372 -26.81 -7.18 6.28
CA GLU A 372 -28.19 -7.60 6.01
C GLU A 372 -29.10 -7.56 7.25
N SER A 373 -28.54 -7.90 8.42
CA SER A 373 -29.27 -8.10 9.68
C SER A 373 -29.07 -6.99 10.72
N THR A 374 -28.04 -6.15 10.58
CA THR A 374 -27.64 -5.13 11.57
C THR A 374 -27.65 -3.70 11.03
N LEU A 375 -27.98 -3.51 9.74
CA LEU A 375 -28.21 -2.19 9.14
C LEU A 375 -29.20 -1.36 9.99
N PRO A 376 -28.92 -0.07 10.23
CA PRO A 376 -29.88 0.84 10.83
C PRO A 376 -31.19 0.91 10.03
N CYS A 377 -32.29 1.10 10.76
CA CYS A 377 -33.60 1.41 10.21
C CYS A 377 -33.76 2.95 10.19
N PRO A 378 -33.54 3.63 9.05
CA PRO A 378 -33.67 5.07 8.98
C PRO A 378 -35.12 5.48 9.18
N LEU A 379 -35.29 6.65 9.78
CA LEU A 379 -36.55 7.34 9.85
C LEU A 379 -36.80 8.12 8.56
N LYS A 380 -38.04 8.48 8.29
CA LYS A 380 -38.41 9.22 7.09
C LYS A 380 -38.12 10.71 7.26
N GLY A 381 -37.34 11.27 6.34
CA GLY A 381 -37.09 12.71 6.22
C GLY A 381 -35.89 13.24 6.99
N ILE A 382 -35.62 14.52 6.80
CA ILE A 382 -34.62 15.28 7.58
C ILE A 382 -35.36 16.01 8.69
N TYR A 383 -34.83 15.96 9.91
CA TYR A 383 -35.42 16.63 11.06
C TYR A 383 -34.68 17.93 11.38
N ARG A 384 -35.41 19.03 11.55
CA ARG A 384 -34.90 20.27 12.16
C ARG A 384 -35.22 20.22 13.66
N ILE A 385 -34.22 19.88 14.48
CA ILE A 385 -34.41 19.53 15.89
C ILE A 385 -34.45 20.79 16.77
N ARG A 386 -35.62 21.13 17.29
CA ARG A 386 -35.83 22.26 18.20
C ARG A 386 -35.59 21.86 19.65
N GLU A 387 -35.31 22.87 20.48
CA GLU A 387 -35.17 22.76 21.95
C GLU A 387 -34.09 21.77 22.46
N ILE A 388 -32.98 21.59 21.73
CA ILE A 388 -31.85 20.76 22.19
C ILE A 388 -31.29 21.32 23.52
N PRO A 389 -31.28 20.54 24.62
CA PRO A 389 -30.69 20.96 25.90
C PRO A 389 -29.22 21.35 25.76
N ARG A 390 -28.75 22.33 26.54
CA ARG A 390 -27.37 22.85 26.45
C ARG A 390 -26.29 21.75 26.51
N HIS A 391 -26.46 20.76 27.39
CA HIS A 391 -25.53 19.63 27.56
C HIS A 391 -25.53 18.63 26.38
N LEU A 392 -26.52 18.67 25.50
CA LEU A 392 -26.57 17.89 24.26
C LEU A 392 -26.21 18.71 23.01
N ARG A 393 -26.10 20.05 23.15
CA ARG A 393 -25.84 20.99 22.04
C ARG A 393 -24.36 21.27 21.81
N GLU A 394 -23.49 20.89 22.73
CA GLU A 394 -22.04 21.00 22.55
C GLU A 394 -21.58 20.32 21.26
N GLY A 395 -20.75 21.00 20.45
CA GLY A 395 -20.31 20.51 19.15
C GLY A 395 -21.34 20.61 18.00
N ILE A 396 -22.56 21.12 18.24
CA ILE A 396 -23.58 21.34 17.21
C ILE A 396 -23.65 22.84 16.91
N TYR A 397 -22.92 23.28 15.87
CA TYR A 397 -22.73 24.70 15.54
C TYR A 397 -23.72 25.25 14.52
N ALA A 398 -24.49 24.38 13.85
CA ALA A 398 -25.48 24.79 12.86
C ALA A 398 -26.55 25.73 13.45
N ALA A 399 -26.86 26.81 12.73
CA ALA A 399 -27.92 27.75 13.10
C ALA A 399 -29.29 27.05 13.12
N GLU A 400 -29.51 26.17 12.14
CA GLU A 400 -30.62 25.23 12.10
C GLU A 400 -30.05 23.80 12.29
N PRO A 401 -30.22 23.16 13.45
CA PRO A 401 -29.64 21.84 13.71
C PRO A 401 -30.44 20.74 12.99
N HIS A 402 -30.08 20.51 11.74
CA HIS A 402 -30.58 19.41 10.92
C HIS A 402 -30.01 18.06 11.37
N ALA A 403 -30.80 17.00 11.25
CA ALA A 403 -30.41 15.65 11.59
C ALA A 403 -31.11 14.60 10.72
N ILE A 404 -30.46 13.46 10.52
CA ILE A 404 -31.13 12.23 10.10
C ILE A 404 -31.47 11.38 11.32
N GLY A 405 -32.62 10.71 11.28
CA GLY A 405 -33.01 9.76 12.31
C GLY A 405 -32.78 8.32 11.87
N TYR A 406 -32.39 7.43 12.78
CA TYR A 406 -32.43 5.98 12.58
C TYR A 406 -32.60 5.21 13.88
N ILE A 407 -33.01 3.95 13.80
CA ILE A 407 -33.08 3.00 14.91
C ILE A 407 -32.08 1.88 14.63
N ALA A 408 -31.22 1.56 15.60
CA ALA A 408 -30.28 0.44 15.49
C ALA A 408 -30.12 -0.34 16.81
N GLY A 409 -29.65 -1.58 16.71
CA GLY A 409 -29.36 -2.44 17.85
C GLY A 409 -28.24 -1.89 18.73
N ARG A 410 -28.15 -2.37 19.98
CA ARG A 410 -27.14 -1.86 20.95
C ARG A 410 -25.70 -2.03 20.46
N GLU A 411 -25.42 -3.15 19.79
CA GLU A 411 -24.11 -3.49 19.24
C GLU A 411 -23.66 -2.57 18.08
N TYR A 412 -24.56 -1.78 17.48
CA TYR A 412 -24.21 -0.75 16.48
C TYR A 412 -23.59 0.52 17.10
N PHE A 413 -23.70 0.67 18.42
CA PHE A 413 -23.14 1.79 19.17
C PHE A 413 -21.97 1.38 20.07
N ALA A 414 -21.47 0.16 19.93
CA ALA A 414 -20.28 -0.36 20.61
C ALA A 414 -19.13 -0.52 19.60
N TYR A 415 -18.01 0.15 19.82
CA TYR A 415 -16.83 0.08 18.97
C TYR A 415 -16.10 -1.24 19.16
N VAL A 416 -15.62 -1.85 18.06
CA VAL A 416 -14.99 -3.18 18.13
C VAL A 416 -13.77 -3.25 19.07
N ASN A 417 -13.06 -2.14 19.27
CA ASN A 417 -11.87 -2.02 20.11
C ASN A 417 -12.12 -1.48 21.54
N GLU A 418 -13.37 -1.41 22.00
CA GLU A 418 -13.68 -1.10 23.40
C GLU A 418 -13.09 -2.15 24.36
N PRO A 419 -12.19 -1.79 25.32
CA PRO A 419 -11.52 -2.75 26.19
C PRO A 419 -12.45 -3.44 27.20
N GLN A 420 -13.70 -2.99 27.32
CA GLN A 420 -14.75 -3.62 28.13
C GLN A 420 -15.27 -4.93 27.51
N HIS A 421 -15.04 -5.15 26.21
CA HIS A 421 -15.44 -6.37 25.52
C HIS A 421 -14.44 -7.50 25.80
N SER A 422 -14.91 -8.75 25.91
CA SER A 422 -13.99 -9.89 26.00
C SER A 422 -13.29 -10.12 24.65
N ILE A 423 -12.08 -10.68 24.70
CA ILE A 423 -11.28 -10.91 23.49
C ILE A 423 -11.98 -11.81 22.47
N GLN A 424 -12.85 -12.74 22.92
CA GLN A 424 -13.66 -13.59 22.06
C GLN A 424 -14.76 -12.80 21.33
N VAL A 425 -15.36 -11.82 21.99
CA VAL A 425 -16.37 -10.92 21.39
C VAL A 425 -15.69 -10.00 20.37
N MET A 426 -14.58 -9.36 20.75
CA MET A 426 -13.78 -8.53 19.84
C MET A 426 -13.34 -9.32 18.61
N ARG A 427 -12.67 -10.48 18.78
CA ARG A 427 -12.20 -11.36 17.69
C ARG A 427 -13.33 -11.69 16.74
N ARG A 428 -14.47 -12.19 17.25
CA ARG A 428 -15.64 -12.53 16.42
C ARG A 428 -16.13 -11.33 15.61
N SER A 429 -16.27 -10.16 16.23
CA SER A 429 -16.77 -8.96 15.56
C SER A 429 -15.78 -8.38 14.55
N LEU A 430 -14.47 -8.45 14.82
CA LEU A 430 -13.42 -8.04 13.89
C LEU A 430 -13.40 -8.94 12.64
N LEU A 431 -13.53 -10.26 12.80
CA LEU A 431 -13.65 -11.22 11.69
C LEU A 431 -14.92 -10.99 10.86
N VAL A 432 -16.04 -10.68 11.51
CA VAL A 432 -17.29 -10.26 10.83
C VAL A 432 -17.07 -8.99 10.02
N CYS A 433 -16.41 -7.97 10.58
CA CYS A 433 -16.07 -6.74 9.85
C CYS A 433 -15.17 -7.00 8.65
N ALA A 434 -14.11 -7.82 8.80
CA ALA A 434 -13.19 -8.16 7.72
C ALA A 434 -13.89 -8.90 6.57
N ARG A 435 -14.75 -9.87 6.89
CA ARG A 435 -15.61 -10.58 5.93
C ARG A 435 -16.57 -9.63 5.22
N ASP A 436 -17.22 -8.74 5.95
CA ASP A 436 -18.23 -7.84 5.40
C ASP A 436 -17.59 -6.79 4.47
N LEU A 437 -16.42 -6.24 4.83
CA LEU A 437 -15.61 -5.39 3.95
C LEU A 437 -15.19 -6.11 2.68
N ALA A 438 -14.71 -7.35 2.80
CA ALA A 438 -14.29 -8.16 1.66
C ALA A 438 -15.46 -8.49 0.71
N ARG A 439 -16.64 -8.86 1.21
CA ARG A 439 -17.81 -9.11 0.35
C ARG A 439 -18.26 -7.85 -0.36
N LEU A 440 -18.42 -6.72 0.35
CA LEU A 440 -18.83 -5.44 -0.26
C LEU A 440 -17.79 -4.98 -1.30
N THR A 441 -16.49 -5.08 -1.00
CA THR A 441 -15.41 -4.79 -1.97
C THR A 441 -15.55 -5.63 -3.23
N GLY A 442 -15.86 -6.93 -3.09
CA GLY A 442 -16.10 -7.83 -4.21
C GLY A 442 -17.41 -7.57 -4.98
N MET A 443 -18.30 -6.72 -4.46
CA MET A 443 -19.51 -6.22 -5.14
C MET A 443 -19.32 -4.83 -5.75
N GLY A 444 -18.10 -4.28 -5.70
CA GLY A 444 -17.82 -2.90 -6.13
C GLY A 444 -18.30 -1.83 -5.14
N LEU A 445 -18.50 -2.18 -3.87
CA LEU A 445 -18.89 -1.28 -2.77
C LEU A 445 -17.75 -1.18 -1.77
N ILE A 446 -16.92 -0.14 -1.86
CA ILE A 446 -15.63 -0.07 -1.18
C ILE A 446 -15.68 0.97 -0.06
N HIS A 447 -15.34 0.61 1.17
CA HIS A 447 -15.40 1.51 2.33
C HIS A 447 -14.15 2.39 2.41
N ALA A 448 -14.24 3.62 1.92
CA ALA A 448 -13.08 4.49 1.74
C ALA A 448 -12.45 4.96 3.07
N SER A 449 -13.22 5.02 4.16
CA SER A 449 -12.82 5.67 5.41
C SER A 449 -13.26 4.87 6.65
N LEU A 450 -12.46 3.86 7.02
CA LEU A 450 -12.66 3.09 8.24
C LEU A 450 -12.27 3.85 9.52
N MET A 451 -11.30 4.74 9.43
CA MET A 451 -10.89 5.67 10.49
C MET A 451 -10.01 6.78 9.88
N PRO A 452 -9.91 7.96 10.51
CA PRO A 452 -9.03 9.02 10.06
C PRO A 452 -7.57 8.70 10.42
N LEU A 453 -6.72 8.51 9.40
CA LEU A 453 -5.29 8.21 9.55
C LEU A 453 -4.45 9.34 8.98
N TYR A 454 -3.41 9.76 9.71
CA TYR A 454 -2.64 10.97 9.42
C TYR A 454 -1.13 10.75 9.39
N HIS A 455 -0.46 11.31 8.39
CA HIS A 455 1.00 11.48 8.38
C HIS A 455 1.42 12.78 9.07
N ARG A 456 0.59 13.82 8.99
CA ARG A 456 0.66 15.04 9.79
C ARG A 456 -0.76 15.47 10.13
N ARG A 457 -1.03 15.77 11.41
CA ARG A 457 -2.24 16.50 11.82
C ARG A 457 -1.96 18.00 11.78
N GLY A 458 -2.86 18.78 11.18
CA GLY A 458 -2.76 20.24 11.16
C GLY A 458 -2.88 20.84 12.56
N ASP A 459 -2.23 21.98 12.78
CA ASP A 459 -2.33 22.76 14.04
C ASP A 459 -3.57 23.69 14.06
N GLY A 460 -4.50 23.50 13.12
CA GLY A 460 -5.63 24.38 12.85
C GLY A 460 -5.34 25.46 11.80
N SER A 461 -4.08 25.64 11.36
CA SER A 461 -3.70 26.54 10.27
C SER A 461 -3.27 25.84 8.97
N GLU A 462 -2.80 24.59 9.06
CA GLU A 462 -2.53 23.69 7.92
C GLU A 462 -3.64 22.63 7.77
N GLU A 463 -3.87 22.13 6.55
CA GLU A 463 -4.71 20.96 6.30
C GLU A 463 -4.00 19.66 6.74
N ASP A 464 -4.78 18.66 7.17
CA ASP A 464 -4.28 17.34 7.56
C ASP A 464 -3.67 16.57 6.35
N ASP A 465 -2.44 16.07 6.47
CA ASP A 465 -1.85 15.15 5.46
C ASP A 465 -2.31 13.71 5.77
N GLY A 466 -3.22 13.19 4.95
CA GLY A 466 -3.76 11.84 5.07
C GLY A 466 -2.69 10.74 4.93
N TYR A 467 -2.80 9.68 5.73
CA TYR A 467 -1.81 8.60 5.72
C TYR A 467 -1.84 7.80 4.42
N CYS A 468 -0.67 7.68 3.77
CA CYS A 468 -0.47 6.86 2.57
C CYS A 468 0.58 5.76 2.85
N TRP A 469 0.10 4.53 2.98
CA TRP A 469 0.93 3.35 3.24
C TRP A 469 1.73 2.89 2.00
N GLN A 470 1.28 3.22 0.79
CA GLN A 470 1.90 2.87 -0.49
C GLN A 470 3.11 3.76 -0.87
N ARG A 471 3.50 4.74 -0.02
CA ARG A 471 4.72 5.53 -0.27
C ARG A 471 5.93 4.60 -0.31
N LYS A 472 6.89 4.86 -1.22
CA LYS A 472 8.16 4.10 -1.38
C LYS A 472 8.81 3.69 -0.06
N VAL A 473 8.79 4.58 0.93
CA VAL A 473 8.90 4.23 2.35
C VAL A 473 7.71 4.86 3.07
N ALA A 474 6.89 4.04 3.74
CA ALA A 474 5.80 4.53 4.57
C ALA A 474 6.36 5.42 5.70
N GLY A 475 5.73 6.58 5.95
CA GLY A 475 6.18 7.56 6.94
C GLY A 475 5.59 7.34 8.34
N ARG A 476 6.01 8.17 9.31
CA ARG A 476 5.37 8.30 10.64
C ARG A 476 3.84 8.30 10.54
N LEU A 477 3.17 7.53 11.39
CA LEU A 477 1.72 7.62 11.63
C LEU A 477 1.49 8.42 12.91
N GLU A 478 0.65 9.46 12.87
CA GLU A 478 0.46 10.36 14.00
C GLU A 478 -0.73 10.05 14.89
N LYS A 479 -0.49 10.04 16.21
CA LYS A 479 -1.49 9.81 17.26
C LYS A 479 -2.38 8.60 16.93
N TRP A 480 -1.74 7.45 16.71
CA TRP A 480 -2.39 6.28 16.12
C TRP A 480 -3.51 5.71 17.00
N LEU A 481 -3.38 5.80 18.32
CA LEU A 481 -4.44 5.45 19.28
C LEU A 481 -5.63 6.42 19.20
N GLU A 482 -5.38 7.72 19.02
CA GLU A 482 -6.43 8.73 18.87
C GLU A 482 -7.23 8.49 17.58
N SER A 483 -6.55 8.11 16.49
CA SER A 483 -7.20 7.64 15.25
C SER A 483 -8.07 6.40 15.45
N CYS A 484 -7.81 5.58 16.46
CA CYS A 484 -8.59 4.38 16.80
C CYS A 484 -9.74 4.65 17.78
N LEU A 485 -10.00 5.89 18.22
CA LEU A 485 -11.08 6.18 19.18
C LEU A 485 -12.48 6.01 18.58
N TYR A 486 -12.65 6.37 17.31
CA TYR A 486 -13.95 6.40 16.62
C TYR A 486 -13.88 5.73 15.24
N PRO A 487 -13.51 4.45 15.14
CA PRO A 487 -13.53 3.73 13.87
C PRO A 487 -14.96 3.57 13.36
N ASN A 488 -15.12 3.16 12.11
CA ASN A 488 -16.39 2.80 11.48
C ASN A 488 -16.68 1.28 11.52
N LEU A 489 -16.07 0.59 12.49
CA LEU A 489 -16.31 -0.82 12.83
C LEU A 489 -16.99 -0.93 14.20
N ARG A 490 -17.95 -1.85 14.32
CA ARG A 490 -18.81 -2.07 15.49
C ARG A 490 -18.86 -3.55 15.86
N LEU A 491 -19.35 -3.85 17.06
CA LEU A 491 -19.69 -5.24 17.41
C LEU A 491 -20.67 -5.87 16.42
N SER A 492 -21.61 -5.09 15.89
CA SER A 492 -22.62 -5.53 14.93
C SER A 492 -22.16 -5.55 13.46
N GLY A 493 -20.91 -5.20 13.15
CA GLY A 493 -20.41 -5.08 11.78
C GLY A 493 -20.00 -3.65 11.39
N LEU A 494 -20.32 -3.24 10.16
CA LEU A 494 -19.90 -1.94 9.62
C LEU A 494 -20.84 -0.80 10.05
N ALA A 495 -20.32 0.42 10.03
CA ALA A 495 -21.07 1.65 10.23
C ALA A 495 -20.66 2.71 9.19
N ASP A 496 -21.36 3.85 9.22
CA ASP A 496 -20.99 5.07 8.50
C ASP A 496 -20.97 4.90 6.97
N TYR A 497 -22.10 4.41 6.46
CA TYR A 497 -22.29 4.02 5.06
C TYR A 497 -22.20 5.19 4.05
N GLU A 498 -22.11 6.44 4.53
CA GLU A 498 -21.78 7.62 3.71
C GLU A 498 -20.38 7.54 3.07
N HIS A 499 -19.51 6.66 3.58
CA HIS A 499 -18.14 6.42 3.10
C HIS A 499 -18.00 5.19 2.16
N LEU A 500 -19.10 4.59 1.70
CA LEU A 500 -19.05 3.60 0.62
C LEU A 500 -18.91 4.27 -0.75
N GLU A 501 -17.83 3.98 -1.45
CA GLU A 501 -17.68 4.28 -2.88
C GLU A 501 -18.29 3.16 -3.73
N VAL A 502 -19.03 3.54 -4.78
CA VAL A 502 -19.63 2.61 -5.74
C VAL A 502 -18.80 2.60 -7.02
N HIS A 503 -18.30 1.42 -7.41
CA HIS A 503 -17.46 1.21 -8.60
C HIS A 503 -18.12 0.23 -9.56
N GLN A 504 -18.27 0.60 -10.83
CA GLN A 504 -18.53 -0.36 -11.92
C GLN A 504 -17.24 -1.12 -12.25
N ASP A 505 -16.21 -0.34 -12.54
CA ASP A 505 -14.87 -0.79 -12.90
C ASP A 505 -13.85 -0.09 -12.01
N ILE A 506 -12.72 -0.73 -11.74
CA ILE A 506 -11.64 -0.12 -10.95
C ILE A 506 -10.25 -0.47 -11.49
N GLN A 507 -9.38 0.54 -11.52
CA GLN A 507 -7.96 0.38 -11.79
C GLN A 507 -7.32 -0.51 -10.72
N PRO A 508 -6.53 -1.55 -11.06
CA PRO A 508 -6.13 -2.57 -10.09
C PRO A 508 -5.25 -2.01 -8.96
N GLN A 509 -4.40 -1.02 -9.22
CA GLN A 509 -3.59 -0.33 -8.19
C GLN A 509 -4.45 0.51 -7.23
N ARG A 510 -5.60 1.05 -7.69
CA ARG A 510 -6.55 1.75 -6.81
C ARG A 510 -7.24 0.75 -5.89
N LEU A 511 -7.66 -0.40 -6.42
CA LEU A 511 -8.21 -1.48 -5.61
C LEU A 511 -7.19 -2.02 -4.58
N GLN A 512 -5.93 -2.18 -4.98
CA GLN A 512 -4.81 -2.53 -4.10
C GLN A 512 -4.70 -1.52 -2.94
N SER A 513 -4.79 -0.22 -3.23
CA SER A 513 -4.81 0.86 -2.23
C SER A 513 -5.94 0.72 -1.20
N HIS A 514 -7.17 0.49 -1.66
CA HIS A 514 -8.34 0.32 -0.77
C HIS A 514 -8.23 -0.94 0.09
N ILE A 515 -7.86 -2.08 -0.50
CA ILE A 515 -7.63 -3.33 0.23
C ILE A 515 -6.58 -3.13 1.33
N GLY A 516 -5.44 -2.50 1.01
CA GLY A 516 -4.42 -2.26 2.02
C GLY A 516 -4.82 -1.23 3.08
N ARG A 517 -5.66 -0.24 2.76
CA ARG A 517 -6.29 0.64 3.77
C ARG A 517 -7.19 -0.15 4.72
N HIS A 518 -7.97 -1.11 4.22
CA HIS A 518 -8.76 -2.00 5.07
C HIS A 518 -7.88 -2.84 6.01
N LEU A 519 -6.89 -3.56 5.45
CA LEU A 519 -5.98 -4.42 6.21
C LEU A 519 -5.21 -3.63 7.27
N PHE A 520 -4.62 -2.48 6.92
CA PHE A 520 -3.91 -1.60 7.85
C PHE A 520 -4.80 -1.12 9.00
N SER A 521 -6.04 -0.72 8.70
CA SER A 521 -7.02 -0.28 9.70
C SER A 521 -7.41 -1.41 10.66
N LEU A 522 -7.62 -2.62 10.14
CA LEU A 522 -7.93 -3.80 10.96
C LEU A 522 -6.76 -4.15 11.90
N SER A 523 -5.51 -4.07 11.42
CA SER A 523 -4.30 -4.26 12.23
C SER A 523 -4.16 -3.24 13.36
N LEU A 524 -4.39 -1.95 13.06
CA LEU A 524 -4.33 -0.88 14.07
C LEU A 524 -5.42 -1.05 15.14
N LEU A 525 -6.64 -1.42 14.77
CA LEU A 525 -7.72 -1.65 15.74
C LEU A 525 -7.48 -2.85 16.65
N LEU A 526 -6.97 -3.95 16.09
CA LEU A 526 -6.58 -5.12 16.89
C LEU A 526 -5.50 -4.74 17.92
N ALA A 527 -4.45 -4.05 17.49
CA ALA A 527 -3.39 -3.61 18.39
C ALA A 527 -3.86 -2.57 19.41
N SER A 528 -4.75 -1.65 19.03
CA SER A 528 -5.38 -0.67 19.92
C SER A 528 -6.18 -1.37 21.02
N TYR A 529 -7.04 -2.34 20.67
CA TYR A 529 -7.78 -3.14 21.64
C TYR A 529 -6.83 -3.87 22.59
N LEU A 530 -5.87 -4.64 22.05
CA LEU A 530 -4.98 -5.47 22.86
C LEU A 530 -4.08 -4.64 23.77
N LYS A 531 -3.61 -3.46 23.33
CA LYS A 531 -2.86 -2.52 24.19
C LYS A 531 -3.75 -1.99 25.31
N ASN A 532 -4.97 -1.56 25.00
CA ASN A 532 -5.89 -0.95 25.96
C ASN A 532 -6.51 -1.97 26.94
N SER A 533 -6.62 -3.25 26.57
CA SER A 533 -7.03 -4.33 27.48
C SER A 533 -5.87 -4.92 28.29
N GLY A 534 -4.62 -4.52 28.02
CA GLY A 534 -3.42 -5.08 28.67
C GLY A 534 -3.05 -6.49 28.21
N GLN A 535 -3.47 -6.89 27.00
CA GLN A 535 -3.32 -8.23 26.42
C GLN A 535 -2.48 -8.24 25.13
N LEU A 536 -1.63 -7.22 24.91
CA LEU A 536 -0.78 -7.11 23.74
C LEU A 536 0.41 -8.07 23.81
N GLU A 537 0.14 -9.33 23.48
CA GLU A 537 1.09 -10.44 23.43
C GLU A 537 1.22 -10.97 22.00
N GLU A 538 2.42 -11.42 21.64
CA GLU A 538 2.79 -11.81 20.27
C GLU A 538 1.89 -12.92 19.70
N ASN A 539 1.75 -14.04 20.42
CA ASN A 539 0.89 -15.15 19.99
C ASN A 539 -0.59 -14.75 19.83
N THR A 540 -1.09 -13.90 20.72
CA THR A 540 -2.48 -13.44 20.74
C THR A 540 -2.76 -12.50 19.57
N LEU A 541 -1.85 -11.55 19.33
CA LEU A 541 -1.92 -10.64 18.18
C LEU A 541 -1.76 -11.41 16.87
N LYS A 542 -0.78 -12.33 16.77
CA LYS A 542 -0.54 -13.17 15.59
C LYS A 542 -1.80 -13.91 15.17
N SER A 543 -2.35 -14.74 16.06
CA SER A 543 -3.50 -15.60 15.77
C SER A 543 -4.73 -14.82 15.29
N ILE A 544 -5.02 -13.65 15.88
CA ILE A 544 -6.20 -12.86 15.49
C ILE A 544 -5.93 -12.06 14.20
N LEU A 545 -4.70 -11.58 13.99
CA LEU A 545 -4.31 -10.84 12.79
C LEU A 545 -4.31 -11.73 11.54
N GLU A 546 -3.70 -12.91 11.67
CA GLU A 546 -3.65 -13.98 10.67
C GLU A 546 -5.07 -14.40 10.24
N GLU A 547 -5.94 -14.76 11.20
CA GLU A 547 -7.34 -15.09 10.92
C GLU A 547 -8.08 -13.93 10.24
N CYS A 548 -7.84 -12.69 10.64
CA CYS A 548 -8.48 -11.51 10.05
C CYS A 548 -8.07 -11.30 8.60
N PHE A 549 -6.79 -11.48 8.29
CA PHE A 549 -6.26 -11.34 6.93
C PHE A 549 -6.68 -12.52 6.04
N ILE A 550 -6.67 -13.75 6.55
CA ILE A 550 -7.17 -14.95 5.85
C ILE A 550 -8.69 -14.85 5.61
N GLN A 551 -9.47 -14.39 6.59
CA GLN A 551 -10.91 -14.18 6.46
C GLN A 551 -11.21 -13.12 5.40
N TYR A 552 -10.48 -12.00 5.38
CA TYR A 552 -10.61 -10.99 4.34
C TYR A 552 -10.28 -11.58 2.96
N TYR A 553 -9.15 -12.30 2.85
CA TYR A 553 -8.69 -12.89 1.58
C TYR A 553 -9.72 -13.86 0.99
N SER A 554 -10.05 -14.90 1.76
CA SER A 554 -10.91 -16.03 1.38
C SER A 554 -12.35 -15.61 1.06
N THR A 555 -12.73 -14.40 1.48
CA THR A 555 -14.05 -13.83 1.22
C THR A 555 -14.08 -13.03 -0.08
N LEU A 556 -13.02 -12.28 -0.39
CA LEU A 556 -12.92 -11.45 -1.58
C LEU A 556 -12.57 -12.27 -2.83
N ALA A 557 -11.64 -13.22 -2.69
CA ALA A 557 -11.11 -14.05 -3.76
C ALA A 557 -11.41 -15.56 -3.50
N ARG A 558 -10.45 -16.44 -3.83
CA ARG A 558 -10.49 -17.89 -3.61
C ARG A 558 -9.66 -18.28 -2.39
N ASP A 559 -9.37 -19.57 -2.27
CA ASP A 559 -8.45 -20.11 -1.28
C ASP A 559 -7.12 -19.34 -1.29
N PRO A 560 -6.59 -18.95 -0.12
CA PRO A 560 -5.36 -18.17 0.00
C PRO A 560 -4.14 -18.96 -0.51
N PRO A 561 -3.35 -18.40 -1.46
CA PRO A 561 -2.26 -19.13 -2.11
C PRO A 561 -1.00 -19.08 -1.26
N GLY A 562 -0.87 -20.02 -0.32
CA GLY A 562 0.33 -20.16 0.51
C GLY A 562 0.69 -18.88 1.28
N LEU A 563 -0.28 -18.31 2.00
CA LEU A 563 -0.06 -17.09 2.78
C LEU A 563 0.86 -17.32 3.98
N ASP A 564 0.90 -18.54 4.52
CA ASP A 564 1.73 -18.89 5.67
C ASP A 564 3.21 -19.04 5.28
N GLU A 565 3.49 -19.42 4.03
CA GLU A 565 4.82 -19.28 3.44
C GLU A 565 5.10 -17.80 3.13
N ALA A 566 4.19 -17.13 2.41
CA ALA A 566 4.42 -15.79 1.91
C ALA A 566 4.53 -14.70 3.01
N VAL A 567 3.92 -14.89 4.18
CA VAL A 567 3.90 -13.91 5.27
C VAL A 567 4.53 -14.50 6.53
N ASP A 568 5.67 -13.94 6.93
CA ASP A 568 6.27 -14.20 8.23
C ASP A 568 5.41 -13.54 9.33
N TRP A 569 4.41 -14.29 9.78
CA TRP A 569 3.43 -13.86 10.79
C TRP A 569 4.07 -13.61 12.16
N ASP A 570 5.14 -14.35 12.51
CA ASP A 570 5.88 -14.18 13.76
C ASP A 570 6.69 -12.87 13.75
N LEU A 571 7.46 -12.60 12.69
CA LEU A 571 8.16 -11.31 12.51
C LEU A 571 7.19 -10.13 12.49
N LEU A 572 6.03 -10.28 11.84
CA LEU A 572 4.97 -9.27 11.82
C LEU A 572 4.43 -8.99 13.22
N ALA A 573 4.03 -10.04 13.95
CA ALA A 573 3.47 -9.90 15.29
C ALA A 573 4.50 -9.33 16.27
N GLY A 574 5.74 -9.82 16.24
CA GLY A 574 6.84 -9.33 17.07
C GLY A 574 7.12 -7.84 16.86
N GLN A 575 7.23 -7.37 15.60
CA GLN A 575 7.39 -5.93 15.33
C GLN A 575 6.18 -5.10 15.78
N MET A 576 4.95 -5.60 15.61
CA MET A 576 3.76 -4.90 16.08
C MET A 576 3.74 -4.76 17.60
N VAL A 577 4.06 -5.82 18.35
CA VAL A 577 4.16 -5.76 19.81
C VAL A 577 5.30 -4.86 20.27
N GLU A 578 6.50 -4.95 19.66
CA GLU A 578 7.67 -4.15 20.02
C GLU A 578 7.42 -2.64 19.82
N GLU A 579 6.86 -2.25 18.67
CA GLU A 579 6.67 -0.84 18.32
C GLU A 579 5.40 -0.25 18.94
N MET A 580 4.25 -0.95 18.85
CA MET A 580 2.96 -0.44 19.33
C MET A 580 2.77 -0.61 20.83
N GLY A 581 3.40 -1.61 21.47
CA GLY A 581 3.35 -1.80 22.91
C GLY A 581 4.13 -0.75 23.69
N SER A 582 5.26 -0.32 23.14
CA SER A 582 6.11 0.73 23.73
C SER A 582 5.46 2.12 23.67
N ASN A 583 6.02 3.06 24.45
CA ASN A 583 5.75 4.49 24.33
C ASN A 583 6.95 5.24 23.69
N LYS A 584 7.78 4.54 22.88
CA LYS A 584 9.09 5.05 22.45
C LYS A 584 9.03 6.26 21.48
N TYR A 585 7.86 6.57 20.95
CA TYR A 585 7.59 7.72 20.07
C TYR A 585 6.52 8.68 20.65
N SER A 586 6.39 8.77 21.98
CA SER A 586 5.56 9.79 22.64
C SER A 586 6.31 11.11 22.79
N ASP A 587 5.61 12.23 22.65
CA ASP A 587 6.18 13.59 22.83
C ASP A 587 6.21 14.02 24.33
N GLY A 588 6.25 13.05 25.25
CA GLY A 588 6.28 13.25 26.71
C GLY A 588 4.91 13.16 27.40
N ASP A 589 3.83 13.09 26.64
CA ASP A 589 2.46 12.87 27.10
C ASP A 589 1.96 11.47 26.67
N SER A 590 1.22 10.76 27.52
CA SER A 590 0.69 9.42 27.23
C SER A 590 -0.24 9.41 26.01
N ASP A 591 -0.90 10.54 25.76
CA ASP A 591 -1.93 10.67 24.74
C ASP A 591 -1.33 11.04 23.37
N SER A 592 -0.05 11.44 23.35
CA SER A 592 0.75 11.77 22.16
C SER A 592 1.48 10.55 21.57
N GLN A 593 0.87 9.37 21.52
CA GLN A 593 1.54 8.16 20.99
C GLN A 593 1.53 8.09 19.46
N HIS A 594 2.70 8.26 18.84
CA HIS A 594 2.92 8.12 17.39
C HIS A 594 3.54 6.75 17.06
N LEU A 595 3.59 6.38 15.78
CA LEU A 595 4.42 5.28 15.27
C LEU A 595 5.46 5.85 14.32
N GLY A 596 6.69 5.99 14.82
CA GLY A 596 7.82 6.59 14.11
C GLY A 596 8.23 7.96 14.69
N ARG A 597 9.52 8.27 14.55
CA ARG A 597 10.10 9.57 14.93
C ARG A 597 9.61 10.70 14.00
N PRO A 598 9.67 11.98 14.41
CA PRO A 598 9.42 13.11 13.51
C PRO A 598 10.27 13.02 12.24
N ARG A 599 9.62 13.22 11.07
CA ARG A 599 10.20 13.04 9.72
C ARG A 599 10.83 11.65 9.46
N GLY A 600 10.49 10.65 10.27
CA GLY A 600 10.99 9.27 10.16
C GLY A 600 10.04 8.32 9.44
N PRO A 601 10.49 7.06 9.24
CA PRO A 601 9.67 6.01 8.65
C PRO A 601 8.60 5.49 9.62
N PHE A 602 7.61 4.78 9.08
CA PHE A 602 6.78 3.86 9.84
C PHE A 602 7.67 2.73 10.38
N PRO A 603 7.62 2.41 11.69
CA PRO A 603 8.62 1.54 12.30
C PRO A 603 8.35 0.03 12.13
N ILE A 604 7.21 -0.35 11.52
CA ILE A 604 6.77 -1.75 11.36
C ILE A 604 6.69 -2.10 9.86
N PRO A 605 7.83 -2.20 9.14
CA PRO A 605 7.83 -2.54 7.73
C PRO A 605 7.33 -3.96 7.44
N ALA A 606 7.33 -4.89 8.40
CA ALA A 606 6.69 -6.19 8.22
C ALA A 606 5.18 -6.08 7.95
N LEU A 607 4.49 -5.11 8.57
CA LEU A 607 3.06 -4.87 8.32
C LEU A 607 2.83 -4.33 6.92
N ILE A 608 3.65 -3.36 6.50
CA ILE A 608 3.61 -2.79 5.15
C ILE A 608 3.90 -3.88 4.11
N ARG A 609 4.91 -4.74 4.35
CA ARG A 609 5.24 -5.91 3.53
C ARG A 609 4.05 -6.86 3.36
N ALA A 610 3.45 -7.31 4.47
CA ALA A 610 2.33 -8.24 4.45
C ALA A 610 1.13 -7.65 3.67
N ILE A 611 0.83 -6.38 3.89
CA ILE A 611 -0.23 -5.66 3.16
C ILE A 611 0.07 -5.62 1.66
N HIS A 612 1.29 -5.26 1.24
CA HIS A 612 1.68 -5.24 -0.17
C HIS A 612 1.51 -6.62 -0.83
N ILE A 613 1.97 -7.70 -0.19
CA ILE A 613 1.86 -9.08 -0.71
C ILE A 613 0.39 -9.49 -0.84
N ILE A 614 -0.38 -9.41 0.25
CA ILE A 614 -1.77 -9.89 0.31
C ILE A 614 -2.67 -9.10 -0.63
N SER A 615 -2.52 -7.77 -0.68
CA SER A 615 -3.31 -6.93 -1.59
C SER A 615 -2.95 -7.14 -3.05
N ALA A 616 -1.67 -7.37 -3.39
CA ALA A 616 -1.26 -7.74 -4.74
C ALA A 616 -1.81 -9.12 -5.13
N PHE A 617 -1.74 -10.12 -4.24
CA PHE A 617 -2.27 -11.46 -4.50
C PHE A 617 -3.78 -11.45 -4.76
N LEU A 618 -4.53 -10.71 -3.93
CA LEU A 618 -5.95 -10.45 -4.14
C LEU A 618 -6.20 -9.85 -5.52
N VAL A 619 -5.52 -8.75 -5.85
CA VAL A 619 -5.70 -8.06 -7.13
C VAL A 619 -5.39 -8.97 -8.33
N ILE A 620 -4.35 -9.80 -8.26
CA ILE A 620 -4.01 -10.78 -9.31
C ILE A 620 -5.14 -11.80 -9.51
N GLN A 621 -5.68 -12.40 -8.44
CA GLN A 621 -6.83 -13.31 -8.53
C GLN A 621 -8.12 -12.61 -9.00
N MET A 622 -8.30 -11.34 -8.64
CA MET A 622 -9.44 -10.54 -9.08
C MET A 622 -9.35 -10.20 -10.59
N GLN A 623 -8.19 -9.81 -11.10
CA GLN A 623 -7.99 -9.58 -12.55
C GLN A 623 -8.23 -10.83 -13.40
N ALA A 624 -7.86 -12.02 -12.90
CA ALA A 624 -8.04 -13.28 -13.61
C ALA A 624 -9.51 -13.76 -13.69
N GLY A 625 -10.44 -13.04 -13.07
CA GLY A 625 -11.84 -13.44 -12.96
C GLY A 625 -12.05 -14.62 -12.00
N SER A 626 -11.03 -14.98 -11.20
CA SER A 626 -11.04 -16.11 -10.26
C SER A 626 -11.85 -15.81 -8.99
N HIS A 627 -12.78 -14.85 -9.02
CA HIS A 627 -13.66 -14.55 -7.88
C HIS A 627 -14.56 -15.74 -7.54
N SER A 628 -14.99 -15.77 -6.27
CA SER A 628 -15.87 -16.80 -5.75
C SER A 628 -17.21 -16.90 -6.50
N LEU A 629 -17.38 -18.03 -7.21
CA LEU A 629 -18.65 -18.60 -7.70
C LEU A 629 -19.58 -19.08 -6.55
N ILE A 630 -19.27 -18.69 -5.30
CA ILE A 630 -19.91 -19.17 -4.06
C ILE A 630 -21.18 -18.35 -3.77
N CYS A 631 -22.07 -18.29 -4.77
CA CYS A 631 -23.49 -17.96 -4.59
C CYS A 631 -24.40 -19.07 -5.15
N HIS A 632 -23.90 -19.96 -6.01
CA HIS A 632 -24.63 -21.13 -6.49
C HIS A 632 -23.75 -22.40 -6.46
N ARG A 633 -23.58 -23.02 -5.28
CA ARG A 633 -23.22 -24.44 -5.20
C ARG A 633 -24.45 -25.30 -5.46
N GLY A 634 -24.82 -25.40 -6.74
CA GLY A 634 -25.71 -26.42 -7.27
C GLY A 634 -25.06 -27.09 -8.46
N ILE A 635 -24.59 -28.33 -8.27
CA ILE A 635 -24.29 -29.33 -9.32
C ILE A 635 -23.37 -28.85 -10.47
N ASP A 636 -22.07 -29.08 -10.34
CA ASP A 636 -21.34 -30.10 -11.13
C ASP A 636 -19.93 -30.31 -10.52
N ARG A 637 -19.42 -31.54 -10.55
CA ARG A 637 -18.03 -31.90 -10.21
C ARG A 637 -17.46 -32.77 -11.33
N SER A 638 -17.21 -32.15 -12.48
CA SER A 638 -16.44 -32.77 -13.56
C SER A 638 -14.96 -32.36 -13.44
N PRO A 639 -14.00 -33.31 -13.34
CA PRO A 639 -12.57 -32.99 -13.31
C PRO A 639 -12.09 -32.50 -14.70
N PRO A 640 -10.98 -31.74 -14.77
CA PRO A 640 -10.41 -31.32 -16.04
C PRO A 640 -9.95 -32.53 -16.87
N PRO A 641 -10.00 -32.45 -18.21
CA PRO A 641 -9.66 -33.58 -19.07
C PRO A 641 -8.17 -33.94 -18.95
N SER A 642 -7.90 -35.23 -18.75
CA SER A 642 -6.54 -35.77 -18.77
C SER A 642 -5.95 -35.65 -20.17
N GLN A 643 -4.74 -35.09 -20.27
CA GLN A 643 -4.00 -35.03 -21.53
C GLN A 643 -3.54 -36.44 -21.92
N SER A 644 -4.31 -37.12 -22.76
CA SER A 644 -3.80 -38.27 -23.52
C SER A 644 -2.92 -37.75 -24.66
N ARG A 645 -1.64 -38.13 -24.63
CA ARG A 645 -0.78 -38.03 -25.82
C ARG A 645 -1.38 -38.92 -26.91
N SER A 646 -1.68 -38.37 -28.08
CA SER A 646 -1.86 -39.17 -29.29
C SER A 646 -1.07 -38.57 -30.46
N THR A 647 -0.10 -39.35 -30.92
CA THR A 647 0.61 -39.15 -32.17
C THR A 647 -0.27 -39.59 -33.35
N SER A 648 -0.28 -38.79 -34.41
CA SER A 648 -0.44 -39.19 -35.83
C SER A 648 -1.53 -40.21 -36.23
N GLY A 649 -2.36 -39.82 -37.20
CA GLY A 649 -2.70 -40.72 -38.32
C GLY A 649 -4.18 -40.84 -38.72
N SER A 650 -4.44 -40.51 -39.99
CA SER A 650 -5.49 -41.06 -40.87
C SER A 650 -6.97 -41.04 -40.44
N THR A 651 -7.74 -40.28 -41.21
CA THR A 651 -9.15 -40.49 -41.57
C THR A 651 -9.34 -41.76 -42.45
N PRO A 652 -10.56 -42.14 -42.91
CA PRO A 652 -11.92 -41.71 -42.55
C PRO A 652 -12.88 -42.90 -42.21
N SER A 653 -14.15 -42.61 -41.84
CA SER A 653 -15.35 -42.95 -42.67
C SER A 653 -16.66 -43.28 -41.91
N THR A 654 -17.77 -42.86 -42.55
CA THR A 654 -19.13 -43.43 -42.57
C THR A 654 -20.04 -43.52 -41.32
N LEU A 655 -21.11 -42.70 -41.40
CA LEU A 655 -22.55 -43.01 -41.25
C LEU A 655 -23.11 -43.83 -40.06
N ALA A 656 -24.09 -43.18 -39.40
CA ALA A 656 -25.42 -43.71 -39.02
C ALA A 656 -25.49 -44.92 -38.03
N ASP A 657 -26.60 -45.22 -37.36
CA ASP A 657 -27.95 -44.64 -37.30
C ASP A 657 -28.51 -44.81 -35.85
N ARG A 658 -29.79 -44.52 -35.65
CA ARG A 658 -30.69 -44.89 -34.52
C ARG A 658 -30.25 -46.12 -33.68
N GLY A 659 -30.51 -46.17 -32.37
CA GLY A 659 -31.34 -45.30 -31.53
C GLY A 659 -32.07 -46.11 -30.45
N SER A 660 -32.93 -45.43 -29.68
CA SER A 660 -34.02 -46.00 -28.87
C SER A 660 -33.74 -47.21 -27.94
N GLY A 661 -33.90 -46.98 -26.64
CA GLY A 661 -34.85 -47.81 -25.88
C GLY A 661 -34.36 -48.32 -24.52
N PRO A 662 -35.22 -48.34 -23.48
CA PRO A 662 -34.81 -48.62 -22.11
C PRO A 662 -35.15 -50.06 -21.68
N GLN A 663 -34.53 -50.53 -20.59
CA GLN A 663 -35.25 -51.05 -19.41
C GLN A 663 -34.30 -51.50 -18.28
N THR A 664 -34.63 -51.06 -17.06
CA THR A 664 -34.33 -51.70 -15.76
C THR A 664 -34.91 -53.14 -15.72
N PRO A 665 -34.50 -54.09 -14.82
CA PRO A 665 -34.27 -53.81 -13.40
C PRO A 665 -33.32 -54.78 -12.62
N GLN A 666 -33.44 -54.69 -11.29
CA GLN A 666 -33.22 -55.72 -10.26
C GLN A 666 -31.92 -55.73 -9.44
N THR A 667 -32.14 -56.14 -8.19
CA THR A 667 -31.34 -55.92 -6.99
C THR A 667 -30.92 -57.24 -6.36
N SER A 668 -29.66 -57.31 -5.87
CA SER A 668 -29.25 -58.11 -4.69
C SER A 668 -29.32 -59.65 -4.85
N PRO A 669 -28.59 -60.48 -4.04
CA PRO A 669 -28.33 -60.28 -2.61
C PRO A 669 -26.98 -60.80 -2.02
N ALA A 670 -26.95 -60.73 -0.67
CA ALA A 670 -26.23 -61.59 0.28
C ALA A 670 -24.82 -61.19 0.78
N ALA A 671 -24.73 -61.16 2.11
CA ALA A 671 -23.52 -61.20 2.96
C ALA A 671 -23.23 -62.70 3.32
N PRO A 672 -22.52 -63.14 4.41
CA PRO A 672 -21.98 -62.41 5.58
C PRO A 672 -20.62 -62.93 6.16
N TRP A 673 -20.15 -62.35 7.28
CA TRP A 673 -19.52 -62.98 8.48
C TRP A 673 -18.45 -62.12 9.19
N SER A 674 -18.40 -62.27 10.53
CA SER A 674 -17.38 -61.83 11.49
C SER A 674 -17.07 -63.01 12.43
N PRO A 675 -15.93 -63.10 13.16
CA PRO A 675 -15.77 -62.41 14.46
C PRO A 675 -14.30 -62.01 14.84
N GLY A 676 -14.09 -61.44 16.05
CA GLY A 676 -12.75 -61.10 16.64
C GLY A 676 -12.08 -62.27 17.40
N PRO A 677 -11.32 -62.09 18.52
CA PRO A 677 -10.98 -60.87 19.28
C PRO A 677 -9.55 -60.78 19.96
N HIS A 678 -9.31 -59.72 20.75
CA HIS A 678 -8.44 -59.57 21.96
C HIS A 678 -6.88 -59.60 21.97
N GLY A 679 -6.30 -58.61 22.69
CA GLY A 679 -5.03 -58.63 23.46
C GLY A 679 -3.85 -57.80 22.90
N ALA A 680 -2.84 -57.32 23.65
CA ALA A 680 -2.71 -56.76 25.02
C ALA A 680 -1.23 -56.31 25.27
N GLN A 681 -0.98 -55.15 25.94
CA GLN A 681 0.31 -54.73 26.55
C GLN A 681 1.54 -54.53 25.59
N SER A 682 2.65 -53.85 25.90
CA SER A 682 3.06 -52.84 26.92
C SER A 682 4.38 -52.15 26.46
N GLY A 683 4.77 -50.99 27.03
CA GLY A 683 6.13 -50.43 26.87
C GLY A 683 6.27 -48.93 27.20
N ARG A 684 7.23 -48.55 28.06
CA ARG A 684 7.48 -47.16 28.53
C ARG A 684 8.99 -46.84 28.54
N HIS A 685 9.34 -45.63 28.07
CA HIS A 685 10.55 -44.83 28.44
C HIS A 685 11.96 -45.38 28.08
N PRO A 686 13.06 -44.59 28.21
CA PRO A 686 13.26 -43.25 27.61
C PRO A 686 14.71 -42.98 27.09
N ALA A 687 14.91 -41.79 26.49
CA ALA A 687 16.13 -40.96 26.49
C ALA A 687 17.49 -41.50 25.95
N LEU A 688 18.16 -40.69 25.13
CA LEU A 688 19.57 -40.25 25.31
C LEU A 688 20.02 -39.23 24.25
N LEU A 689 20.35 -38.02 24.71
CA LEU A 689 21.29 -37.06 24.12
C LEU A 689 22.63 -37.24 24.88
N PRO A 690 23.84 -36.85 24.40
CA PRO A 690 24.20 -35.42 24.25
C PRO A 690 25.40 -34.98 23.34
N LEU A 691 25.50 -33.65 23.11
CA LEU A 691 26.72 -32.82 22.83
C LEU A 691 27.54 -33.14 21.54
N GLY A 692 28.19 -32.22 20.81
CA GLY A 692 28.39 -30.75 20.84
C GLY A 692 29.31 -30.36 19.64
N GLN A 693 29.82 -29.14 19.40
CA GLN A 693 29.79 -27.84 20.08
C GLN A 693 30.08 -26.67 19.08
N ARG A 694 29.64 -25.44 19.42
CA ARG A 694 30.25 -24.10 19.15
C ARG A 694 31.00 -23.83 17.83
N ARG A 695 30.55 -22.82 17.08
CA ARG A 695 31.03 -21.43 17.31
C ARG A 695 30.01 -20.39 16.88
#